data_AF-A0A945CMD1-F1
#
_entry.id   AF-A0A945CMD1-F1
#
_cell.length_a   1.000
_cell.length_b   1.000
_cell.length_c   1.000
_cell.angle_alpha   90.00
_cell.angle_beta   90.00
_cell.angle_gamma   90.00
#
_symmetry.space_group_name_H-M   'P 1'
#
loop_
_entity.id
_entity.type
_entity.pdbx_description
1 polymer ?
#
loop_
_entity_poly.entity_id
_entity_poly.type
_entity_poly.pdbx_seq_one_letter_code
_entity_poly.pdbx_strand_id
1 'polypeptide(L)'
;RLDTSTWIAGMGGSFVLMGEKRNHIDQLLARFAAGVERIAALQKELPASHAEPFTAAESASIHAALVRPAYEPDSGRFTQQKLVESSSKAVEVAAVEALERRRALRVRAEKARAMSDRETGFQEALQAGGKSSFTACDKKAAQAMDELLQRVQTFALEAASAVEDRTRIHQLFGRLIGYTRLGFEALGADLFTGDQLQIFRGHTEKIYTGREIVLEDWKLLAGGYEDIGDLARLAEAAAADPKKLDQVVRSMELFYVTFALAQTLQFAVDDPEEIDDRVFYKNLTDFFAETINDHWYEYTPWIFDRGTAFDNLSTDQLFELSCERHAWLYSYIRTVIVRCTDLRRLPVEDADALLGTLDAGQVMTGIGGGGESDVEQRWRAYNQLREISFMHSDGFSTPPVFHRFDPDLIDADSRVNLVFLYPVGRTHVSRALREGPTLNAGMRAEGRKGANLLITRYGEVTQFPGSAREQLGIDDAHLYIDRAAFVAALQAEKGLSAEEAEAEADSAEARGTLTAKGIRVAVRFARRIPVGSMIPFHGVPIYDSGRTEDLGLPATVQSLIYSDITYDKSLYPQIFTPDFDVQMPPEMDWRQEYGEGKTEAQIKTLMVDGVPGEEYPGLEAFARENPIVLIKGAAESGARNLKVFDLQDQAGRINPETMDEAVEFLYQVARRQNVVLQTAILTSPEFWAQPEFMESFVERQTLEWNQPVLRDRLPRSQIYG
;
A
#
# COMPACT_ATOMS: atom_id res chain seq x y z
N ARG A 1 -52.05 23.12 -35.75
CA ARG A 1 -51.23 24.34 -36.04
C ARG A 1 -49.79 23.88 -36.15
N LEU A 2 -49.02 24.30 -37.17
CA LEU A 2 -47.61 23.92 -37.26
C LEU A 2 -46.87 24.53 -36.06
N ASP A 3 -46.18 23.73 -35.26
CA ASP A 3 -45.36 24.20 -34.15
C ASP A 3 -43.97 23.55 -34.20
N THR A 4 -43.06 24.04 -33.36
CA THR A 4 -41.67 23.54 -33.32
C THR A 4 -41.63 22.04 -33.00
N SER A 5 -42.53 21.53 -32.17
CA SER A 5 -42.57 20.12 -31.76
C SER A 5 -43.05 19.22 -32.90
N THR A 6 -44.03 19.67 -33.68
CA THR A 6 -44.50 19.02 -34.91
C THR A 6 -43.39 18.96 -35.95
N TRP A 7 -42.61 20.04 -36.07
CA TRP A 7 -41.46 20.08 -36.98
C TRP A 7 -40.37 19.08 -36.56
N ILE A 8 -40.03 19.04 -35.27
CA ILE A 8 -39.01 18.14 -34.70
C ILE A 8 -39.45 16.68 -34.81
N ALA A 9 -40.66 16.35 -34.39
CA ALA A 9 -41.13 14.96 -34.26
C ALA A 9 -41.68 14.38 -35.56
N GLY A 10 -42.30 15.20 -36.42
CA GLY A 10 -43.09 14.71 -37.56
C GLY A 10 -42.56 15.11 -38.94
N MET A 11 -41.71 16.13 -39.03
CA MET A 11 -41.28 16.70 -40.33
C MET A 11 -39.76 16.76 -40.53
N GLY A 12 -39.02 15.99 -39.74
CA GLY A 12 -37.57 15.82 -39.90
C GLY A 12 -36.71 16.95 -39.32
N GLY A 13 -37.28 17.85 -38.51
CA GLY A 13 -36.51 18.88 -37.80
C GLY A 13 -35.46 18.31 -36.85
N SER A 14 -35.68 17.10 -36.29
CA SER A 14 -34.69 16.40 -35.46
C SER A 14 -33.38 16.12 -36.20
N PHE A 15 -33.42 15.75 -37.49
CA PHE A 15 -32.22 15.48 -38.29
C PHE A 15 -31.38 16.74 -38.55
N VAL A 16 -32.00 17.92 -38.50
CA VAL A 16 -31.31 19.21 -38.68
C VAL A 16 -30.67 19.69 -37.37
N LEU A 17 -31.22 19.29 -36.22
CA LEU A 17 -30.80 19.78 -34.90
C LEU A 17 -29.87 18.81 -34.17
N MET A 18 -29.81 17.55 -34.58
CA MET A 18 -29.01 16.53 -33.92
C MET A 18 -27.51 16.80 -34.10
N GLY A 19 -26.76 16.88 -33.00
CA GLY A 19 -25.32 17.13 -33.01
C GLY A 19 -24.93 18.60 -33.23
N GLU A 20 -25.88 19.53 -33.24
CA GLU A 20 -25.60 20.97 -33.33
C GLU A 20 -25.34 21.59 -31.94
N LYS A 21 -24.59 22.71 -31.89
CA LYS A 21 -24.35 23.42 -30.63
C LYS A 21 -25.65 23.95 -30.03
N ARG A 22 -25.79 23.95 -28.70
CA ARG A 22 -27.03 24.33 -28.01
C ARG A 22 -27.55 25.70 -28.44
N ASN A 23 -26.66 26.69 -28.51
CA ASN A 23 -27.01 28.05 -28.95
C ASN A 23 -27.50 28.09 -30.40
N HIS A 24 -27.01 27.22 -31.28
CA HIS A 24 -27.45 27.17 -32.68
C HIS A 24 -28.83 26.48 -32.80
N ILE A 25 -29.06 25.42 -32.03
CA ILE A 25 -30.36 24.74 -31.93
C ILE A 25 -31.43 25.74 -31.49
N ASP A 26 -31.18 26.48 -30.40
CA ASP A 26 -32.15 27.45 -29.87
C ASP A 26 -32.45 28.59 -30.88
N GLN A 27 -31.44 29.02 -31.65
CA GLN A 27 -31.62 29.99 -32.74
C GLN A 27 -32.48 29.46 -33.89
N LEU A 28 -32.26 28.22 -34.33
CA LEU A 28 -33.02 27.61 -35.42
C LEU A 28 -34.48 27.39 -35.02
N LEU A 29 -34.73 26.96 -33.78
CA LEU A 29 -36.08 26.82 -33.22
C LEU A 29 -36.80 28.16 -33.15
N ALA A 30 -36.13 29.21 -32.68
CA ALA A 30 -36.69 30.56 -32.63
C ALA A 30 -37.00 31.11 -34.03
N ARG A 31 -36.12 30.87 -35.02
CA ARG A 31 -36.35 31.28 -36.42
C ARG A 31 -37.53 30.53 -37.04
N PHE A 32 -37.67 29.24 -36.77
CA PHE A 32 -38.80 28.45 -37.25
C PHE A 32 -40.12 28.95 -36.65
N ALA A 33 -40.18 29.13 -35.32
CA ALA A 33 -41.35 29.67 -34.63
C ALA A 33 -41.75 31.05 -35.17
N ALA A 34 -40.79 31.96 -35.35
CA ALA A 34 -41.05 33.28 -35.92
C ALA A 34 -41.54 33.22 -37.38
N GLY A 35 -41.04 32.27 -38.17
CA GLY A 35 -41.50 32.02 -39.54
C GLY A 35 -42.95 31.54 -39.58
N VAL A 36 -43.30 30.60 -38.71
CA VAL A 36 -44.67 30.10 -38.55
C VAL A 36 -45.63 31.22 -38.17
N GLU A 37 -45.27 32.07 -37.19
CA GLU A 37 -46.10 33.20 -36.78
C GLU A 37 -46.28 34.25 -37.89
N ARG A 38 -45.23 34.50 -38.69
CA ARG A 38 -45.35 35.38 -39.86
C ARG A 38 -46.28 34.82 -40.93
N ILE A 39 -46.23 33.52 -41.19
CA ILE A 39 -47.15 32.86 -42.14
C ILE A 39 -48.58 32.93 -41.60
N ALA A 40 -48.78 32.67 -40.30
CA ALA A 40 -50.08 32.77 -39.65
C ALA A 40 -50.66 34.19 -39.71
N ALA A 41 -49.83 35.22 -39.53
CA ALA A 41 -50.24 36.62 -39.62
C ALA A 41 -50.61 37.07 -41.05
N LEU A 42 -50.13 36.37 -42.08
CA LEU A 42 -50.42 36.65 -43.48
C LEU A 42 -51.67 35.92 -44.00
N GLN A 43 -52.19 34.94 -43.28
CA GLN A 43 -53.41 34.20 -43.63
C GLN A 43 -54.63 34.84 -42.95
N LYS A 44 -55.48 35.53 -43.73
CA LYS A 44 -56.68 36.23 -43.23
C LYS A 44 -57.85 35.29 -42.88
N GLU A 45 -57.85 34.05 -43.35
CA GLU A 45 -58.82 33.01 -42.95
C GLU A 45 -58.11 31.66 -42.89
N LEU A 46 -58.06 31.06 -41.69
CA LEU A 46 -57.51 29.73 -41.46
C LEU A 46 -58.66 28.71 -41.40
N PRO A 47 -58.64 27.63 -42.20
CA PRO A 47 -59.54 26.49 -42.01
C PRO A 47 -59.34 25.88 -40.61
N ALA A 48 -60.39 25.32 -40.03
CA ALA A 48 -60.30 24.63 -38.74
C ALA A 48 -59.25 23.50 -38.80
N SER A 49 -58.15 23.66 -38.06
CA SER A 49 -57.09 22.65 -37.93
C SER A 49 -57.58 21.53 -37.02
N HIS A 50 -57.68 20.30 -37.54
CA HIS A 50 -58.01 19.11 -36.74
C HIS A 50 -56.88 18.63 -35.81
N ALA A 51 -55.67 19.20 -35.95
CA ALA A 51 -54.53 18.89 -35.09
C ALA A 51 -54.47 19.83 -33.88
N GLU A 52 -54.58 19.26 -32.68
CA GLU A 52 -54.31 19.95 -31.41
C GLU A 52 -52.79 20.22 -31.29
N PRO A 53 -52.38 21.42 -30.88
CA PRO A 53 -50.97 21.71 -30.63
C PRO A 53 -50.46 20.96 -29.39
N PHE A 54 -49.18 20.60 -29.38
CA PHE A 54 -48.56 19.99 -28.21
C PHE A 54 -48.58 20.97 -27.03
N THR A 55 -48.83 20.46 -25.82
CA THR A 55 -48.64 21.26 -24.61
C THR A 55 -47.16 21.58 -24.39
N ALA A 56 -46.86 22.55 -23.52
CA ALA A 56 -45.48 22.92 -23.19
C ALA A 56 -44.68 21.76 -22.58
N ALA A 57 -45.32 20.92 -21.76
CA ALA A 57 -44.69 19.76 -21.13
C ALA A 57 -44.40 18.64 -22.15
N GLU A 58 -45.32 18.40 -23.09
CA GLU A 58 -45.13 17.44 -24.19
C GLU A 58 -44.04 17.92 -25.14
N SER A 59 -44.03 19.23 -25.46
CA SER A 59 -43.00 19.84 -26.28
C SER A 59 -41.61 19.74 -25.63
N ALA A 60 -41.50 19.95 -24.32
CA ALA A 60 -40.25 19.78 -23.58
C ALA A 60 -39.79 18.31 -23.58
N SER A 61 -40.72 17.36 -23.43
CA SER A 61 -40.41 15.92 -23.47
C SER A 61 -39.95 15.46 -24.85
N ILE A 62 -40.61 15.93 -25.91
CA ILE A 62 -40.24 15.67 -27.31
C ILE A 62 -38.84 16.22 -27.60
N HIS A 63 -38.56 17.44 -27.14
CA HIS A 63 -37.26 18.07 -27.34
C HIS A 63 -36.15 17.30 -26.60
N ALA A 64 -36.40 16.87 -25.37
CA ALA A 64 -35.44 16.07 -24.59
C ALA A 64 -35.19 14.68 -25.20
N ALA A 65 -36.22 14.07 -25.79
CA ALA A 65 -36.12 12.74 -26.38
C ALA A 65 -35.46 12.72 -27.76
N LEU A 66 -35.74 13.73 -28.61
CA LEU A 66 -35.38 13.70 -30.03
C LEU A 66 -34.26 14.67 -30.44
N VAL A 67 -33.89 15.64 -29.61
CA VAL A 67 -32.82 16.60 -29.90
C VAL A 67 -31.67 16.40 -28.93
N ARG A 68 -30.54 15.93 -29.44
CA ARG A 68 -29.28 15.82 -28.68
C ARG A 68 -28.27 16.85 -29.20
N PRO A 69 -27.96 17.91 -28.44
CA PRO A 69 -26.93 18.87 -28.82
C PRO A 69 -25.54 18.23 -28.91
N ALA A 70 -24.63 18.87 -29.65
CA ALA A 70 -23.20 18.58 -29.57
C ALA A 70 -22.74 18.64 -28.11
N TYR A 71 -21.94 17.65 -27.69
CA TYR A 71 -21.29 17.69 -26.39
C TYR A 71 -20.24 18.81 -26.40
N GLU A 72 -20.51 19.89 -25.66
CA GLU A 72 -19.52 20.92 -25.34
C GLU A 72 -18.96 20.60 -23.95
N PRO A 73 -17.67 20.25 -23.81
CA PRO A 73 -17.08 19.98 -22.50
C PRO A 73 -17.10 21.25 -21.65
N ASP A 74 -17.52 21.11 -20.39
CA ASP A 74 -17.50 22.19 -19.40
C ASP A 74 -16.08 22.71 -19.21
N SER A 75 -15.86 24.02 -19.38
CA SER A 75 -14.57 24.67 -19.05
C SER A 75 -14.39 24.88 -17.55
N GLY A 76 -14.89 23.94 -16.74
CA GLY A 76 -14.92 24.00 -15.29
C GLY A 76 -13.60 23.55 -14.68
N ARG A 77 -13.00 24.44 -13.87
CA ARG A 77 -11.84 24.15 -13.01
C ARG A 77 -12.04 22.87 -12.20
N PHE A 78 -10.96 22.11 -12.06
CA PHE A 78 -10.86 20.92 -11.23
C PHE A 78 -11.46 21.16 -9.83
N THR A 79 -12.41 20.32 -9.42
CA THR A 79 -12.88 20.22 -8.04
C THR A 79 -12.95 18.74 -7.67
N GLN A 80 -12.16 18.32 -6.69
CA GLN A 80 -12.20 16.96 -6.15
C GLN A 80 -13.50 16.77 -5.38
N GLN A 81 -14.41 15.95 -5.90
CA GLN A 81 -15.56 15.47 -5.11
C GLN A 81 -15.14 14.26 -4.29
N LYS A 82 -15.22 14.38 -2.95
CA LYS A 82 -15.29 13.23 -2.06
C LYS A 82 -16.61 12.50 -2.32
N LEU A 83 -16.51 11.23 -2.73
CA LEU A 83 -17.66 10.34 -2.74
C LEU A 83 -18.03 10.00 -1.29
N VAL A 84 -19.30 10.25 -0.94
CA VAL A 84 -19.96 9.68 0.22
C VAL A 84 -20.87 8.59 -0.31
N GLU A 85 -20.70 7.37 0.18
CA GLU A 85 -21.60 6.26 -0.11
C GLU A 85 -22.99 6.53 0.47
N SER A 86 -24.04 6.28 -0.33
CA SER A 86 -25.32 5.89 0.25
C SER A 86 -26.07 4.95 -0.71
N SER A 87 -26.37 3.77 -0.19
CA SER A 87 -27.25 2.77 -0.80
C SER A 87 -28.70 3.03 -0.39
N SER A 88 -29.65 2.80 -1.28
CA SER A 88 -31.09 2.83 -0.93
C SER A 88 -31.89 1.74 -1.64
N LYS A 89 -32.33 0.75 -0.85
CA LYS A 89 -33.54 -0.14 -0.92
C LYS A 89 -33.19 -1.51 -0.30
N ALA A 90 -34.00 -2.21 0.50
CA ALA A 90 -35.31 -2.00 1.12
C ALA A 90 -35.55 -3.10 2.20
N VAL A 91 -36.18 -2.71 3.32
CA VAL A 91 -37.20 -3.42 4.14
C VAL A 91 -36.90 -4.72 4.95
N GLU A 92 -37.27 -4.61 6.25
CA GLU A 92 -37.62 -5.60 7.31
C GLU A 92 -36.53 -6.45 8.01
N VAL A 93 -36.23 -6.15 9.30
CA VAL A 93 -36.40 -7.02 10.50
C VAL A 93 -36.17 -6.19 11.79
N ALA A 94 -37.22 -5.93 12.57
CA ALA A 94 -37.27 -4.92 13.64
C ALA A 94 -36.87 -5.37 15.08
N ALA A 95 -35.93 -6.32 15.24
CA ALA A 95 -35.42 -6.70 16.57
C ALA A 95 -33.89 -6.72 16.65
N VAL A 96 -33.23 -7.11 15.56
CA VAL A 96 -31.76 -7.09 15.40
C VAL A 96 -31.25 -5.64 15.27
N GLU A 97 -31.96 -4.78 14.52
CA GLU A 97 -31.63 -3.36 14.37
C GLU A 97 -31.60 -2.58 15.70
N ALA A 98 -32.44 -2.92 16.68
CA ALA A 98 -32.46 -2.21 17.96
C ALA A 98 -31.23 -2.56 18.82
N LEU A 99 -30.77 -3.81 18.75
CA LEU A 99 -29.53 -4.27 19.40
C LEU A 99 -28.30 -3.74 18.68
N GLU A 100 -28.29 -3.76 17.35
CA GLU A 100 -27.21 -3.19 16.53
C GLU A 100 -27.12 -1.67 16.66
N ARG A 101 -28.25 -0.95 16.68
CA ARG A 101 -28.27 0.50 16.94
C ARG A 101 -27.84 0.83 18.37
N ARG A 102 -28.23 0.05 19.38
CA ARG A 102 -27.74 0.23 20.76
C ARG A 102 -26.24 -0.06 20.86
N ARG A 103 -25.74 -1.09 20.19
CA ARG A 103 -24.31 -1.42 20.10
C ARG A 103 -23.55 -0.30 19.39
N ALA A 104 -24.05 0.18 18.25
CA ALA A 104 -23.46 1.30 17.51
C ALA A 104 -23.47 2.61 18.31
N LEU A 105 -24.54 2.90 19.06
CA LEU A 105 -24.59 4.06 19.95
C LEU A 105 -23.63 3.92 21.14
N ARG A 106 -23.50 2.72 21.73
CA ARG A 106 -22.52 2.43 22.79
C ARG A 106 -21.09 2.65 22.27
N VAL A 107 -20.74 2.03 21.14
CA VAL A 107 -19.43 2.18 20.48
C VAL A 107 -19.16 3.65 20.15
N ARG A 108 -20.15 4.41 19.68
CA ARG A 108 -20.00 5.84 19.39
C ARG A 108 -19.78 6.67 20.67
N ALA A 109 -20.49 6.35 21.75
CA ALA A 109 -20.32 7.02 23.03
C ALA A 109 -18.94 6.70 23.66
N GLU A 110 -18.49 5.44 23.57
CA GLU A 110 -17.18 5.00 24.03
C GLU A 110 -16.05 5.68 23.24
N LYS A 111 -16.15 5.73 21.90
CA LYS A 111 -15.22 6.50 21.06
C LYS A 111 -15.21 7.99 21.42
N ALA A 112 -16.37 8.61 21.63
CA ALA A 112 -16.44 10.02 22.01
C ALA A 112 -15.79 10.29 23.38
N ARG A 113 -16.00 9.39 24.35
CA ARG A 113 -15.35 9.45 25.66
C ARG A 113 -13.84 9.28 25.54
N ALA A 114 -13.38 8.27 24.80
CA ALA A 114 -11.97 8.05 24.53
C ALA A 114 -11.29 9.30 23.93
N MET A 115 -11.95 9.97 22.97
CA MET A 115 -11.44 11.22 22.40
C MET A 115 -11.40 12.38 23.42
N SER A 116 -12.39 12.47 24.31
CA SER A 116 -12.38 13.46 25.40
C SER A 116 -11.27 13.21 26.43
N ASP A 117 -11.00 11.95 26.74
CA ASP A 117 -9.95 11.54 27.67
C ASP A 117 -8.56 11.81 27.07
N ARG A 118 -8.38 11.52 25.77
CA ARG A 118 -7.16 11.89 25.02
C ARG A 118 -6.94 13.41 24.99
N GLU A 119 -7.98 14.18 24.68
CA GLU A 119 -7.90 15.64 24.68
C GLU A 119 -7.45 16.17 26.06
N THR A 120 -8.00 15.60 27.13
CA THR A 120 -7.63 15.99 28.50
C THR A 120 -6.14 15.75 28.76
N GLY A 121 -5.64 14.55 28.46
CA GLY A 121 -4.22 14.23 28.59
C GLY A 121 -3.32 15.10 27.70
N PHE A 122 -3.77 15.42 26.50
CA PHE A 122 -3.07 16.31 25.57
C PHE A 122 -2.93 17.73 26.13
N GLN A 123 -4.01 18.33 26.62
CA GLN A 123 -3.99 19.65 27.22
C GLN A 123 -3.11 19.71 28.48
N GLU A 124 -3.14 18.66 29.31
CA GLU A 124 -2.23 18.54 30.46
C GLU A 124 -0.76 18.57 30.04
N ALA A 125 -0.40 17.84 28.97
CA ALA A 125 0.97 17.82 28.46
C ALA A 125 1.40 19.19 27.90
N LEU A 126 0.52 19.89 27.18
CA LEU A 126 0.81 21.24 26.68
C LEU A 126 1.03 22.25 27.82
N GLN A 127 0.18 22.20 28.86
CA GLN A 127 0.29 23.08 30.03
C GLN A 127 1.56 22.79 30.85
N ALA A 128 1.89 21.51 31.06
CA ALA A 128 3.08 21.09 31.80
C ALA A 128 4.38 21.16 30.97
N GLY A 129 4.26 21.23 29.65
CA GLY A 129 5.34 21.15 28.68
C GLY A 129 6.01 22.49 28.40
N GLY A 130 5.26 23.58 28.21
CA GLY A 130 5.84 24.90 27.91
C GLY A 130 6.92 24.88 26.81
N LYS A 131 7.89 25.81 26.84
CA LYS A 131 9.08 25.80 25.96
C LYS A 131 10.14 24.79 26.47
N SER A 132 9.80 23.50 26.49
CA SER A 132 10.73 22.43 26.86
C SER A 132 11.68 22.07 25.70
N SER A 133 12.87 21.56 26.03
CA SER A 133 13.77 20.96 25.03
C SER A 133 13.23 19.61 24.56
N PHE A 134 13.70 19.14 23.39
CA PHE A 134 13.34 17.81 22.88
C PHE A 134 13.61 16.71 23.92
N THR A 135 14.80 16.65 24.51
CA THR A 135 15.18 15.64 25.51
C THR A 135 14.24 15.61 26.72
N ALA A 136 13.70 16.77 27.14
CA ALA A 136 12.74 16.82 28.24
C ALA A 136 11.37 16.28 27.83
N CYS A 137 10.91 16.58 26.61
CA CYS A 137 9.68 16.05 26.04
C CYS A 137 9.77 14.53 25.82
N ASP A 138 10.87 14.08 25.20
CA ASP A 138 11.20 12.68 24.92
C ASP A 138 11.17 11.82 26.20
N LYS A 139 11.82 12.29 27.27
CA LYS A 139 11.77 11.59 28.57
C LYS A 139 10.34 11.45 29.12
N LYS A 140 9.50 12.48 28.99
CA LYS A 140 8.11 12.43 29.46
C LYS A 140 7.24 11.56 28.55
N ALA A 141 7.52 11.53 27.25
CA ALA A 141 6.88 10.66 26.28
C ALA A 141 7.20 9.18 26.58
N ALA A 142 8.48 8.84 26.81
CA ALA A 142 8.92 7.52 27.21
C ALA A 142 8.24 7.04 28.51
N GLN A 143 8.14 7.92 29.53
CA GLN A 143 7.41 7.60 30.76
C GLN A 143 5.92 7.30 30.49
N ALA A 144 5.27 8.05 29.60
CA ALA A 144 3.89 7.80 29.22
C ALA A 144 3.74 6.49 28.43
N MET A 145 4.70 6.17 27.56
CA MET A 145 4.75 4.91 26.81
C MET A 145 4.89 3.70 27.74
N ASP A 146 5.79 3.76 28.71
CA ASP A 146 6.01 2.68 29.68
C ASP A 146 4.75 2.45 30.54
N GLU A 147 4.16 3.52 31.10
CA GLU A 147 2.93 3.40 31.90
C GLU A 147 1.77 2.88 31.05
N LEU A 148 1.65 3.32 29.78
CA LEU A 148 0.60 2.86 28.88
C LEU A 148 0.76 1.37 28.55
N LEU A 149 1.96 0.93 28.18
CA LEU A 149 2.22 -0.48 27.84
C LEU A 149 1.91 -1.39 29.04
N GLN A 150 2.40 -1.03 30.22
CA GLN A 150 2.12 -1.79 31.45
C GLN A 150 0.62 -1.91 31.69
N ARG A 151 -0.12 -0.79 31.57
CA ARG A 151 -1.58 -0.80 31.78
C ARG A 151 -2.31 -1.61 30.74
N VAL A 152 -1.91 -1.55 29.47
CA VAL A 152 -2.51 -2.36 28.40
C VAL A 152 -2.28 -3.85 28.64
N GLN A 153 -1.07 -4.24 29.06
CA GLN A 153 -0.72 -5.63 29.38
C GLN A 153 -1.52 -6.18 30.57
N THR A 154 -1.79 -5.35 31.58
CA THR A 154 -2.54 -5.77 32.78
C THR A 154 -4.03 -5.46 32.73
N PHE A 155 -4.54 -4.84 31.66
CA PHE A 155 -5.93 -4.37 31.59
C PHE A 155 -6.89 -5.56 31.62
N ALA A 156 -7.80 -5.60 32.60
CA ALA A 156 -8.80 -6.64 32.75
C ALA A 156 -10.22 -6.04 32.72
N LEU A 157 -11.06 -6.54 31.82
CA LEU A 157 -12.41 -6.00 31.58
C LEU A 157 -13.31 -6.10 32.82
N GLU A 158 -13.19 -7.21 33.56
CA GLU A 158 -14.01 -7.51 34.75
C GLU A 158 -13.47 -6.89 36.04
N ALA A 159 -12.34 -6.17 35.98
CA ALA A 159 -11.79 -5.52 37.16
C ALA A 159 -12.67 -4.33 37.59
N ALA A 160 -12.81 -4.12 38.90
CA ALA A 160 -13.53 -2.95 39.42
C ALA A 160 -12.92 -1.61 38.94
N SER A 161 -11.63 -1.60 38.61
CA SER A 161 -10.90 -0.44 38.08
C SER A 161 -11.03 -0.26 36.56
N ALA A 162 -11.69 -1.16 35.81
CA ALA A 162 -11.65 -1.16 34.35
C ALA A 162 -12.04 0.18 33.70
N VAL A 163 -13.05 0.86 34.24
CA VAL A 163 -13.48 2.18 33.73
C VAL A 163 -12.43 3.27 33.98
N GLU A 164 -11.79 3.23 35.15
CA GLU A 164 -10.70 4.16 35.51
C GLU A 164 -9.45 3.87 34.67
N ASP A 165 -9.09 2.60 34.52
CA ASP A 165 -7.95 2.18 33.70
C ASP A 165 -8.14 2.56 32.23
N ARG A 166 -9.34 2.38 31.66
CA ARG A 166 -9.68 2.86 30.29
C ARG A 166 -9.46 4.37 30.14
N THR A 167 -9.99 5.14 31.10
CA THR A 167 -9.85 6.61 31.11
C THR A 167 -8.37 6.99 31.16
N ARG A 168 -7.61 6.34 32.06
CA ARG A 168 -6.19 6.59 32.26
C ARG A 168 -5.34 6.22 31.04
N ILE A 169 -5.62 5.09 30.39
CA ILE A 169 -4.94 4.66 29.16
C ILE A 169 -5.12 5.71 28.05
N HIS A 170 -6.34 6.21 27.84
CA HIS A 170 -6.58 7.25 26.84
C HIS A 170 -5.95 8.60 27.20
N GLN A 171 -5.94 9.00 28.48
CA GLN A 171 -5.21 10.18 28.94
C GLN A 171 -3.70 10.06 28.72
N LEU A 172 -3.11 8.88 28.97
CA LEU A 172 -1.69 8.63 28.70
C LEU A 172 -1.37 8.77 27.20
N PHE A 173 -2.24 8.24 26.34
CA PHE A 173 -2.08 8.44 24.89
C PHE A 173 -2.18 9.92 24.49
N GLY A 174 -3.14 10.65 25.07
CA GLY A 174 -3.23 12.10 24.91
C GLY A 174 -1.95 12.85 25.31
N ARG A 175 -1.37 12.49 26.46
CA ARG A 175 -0.10 13.06 26.94
C ARG A 175 1.05 12.75 26.00
N LEU A 176 1.11 11.52 25.48
CA LEU A 176 2.10 11.11 24.50
C LEU A 176 2.01 11.95 23.22
N ILE A 177 0.80 12.18 22.69
CA ILE A 177 0.58 13.08 21.55
C ILE A 177 1.10 14.49 21.87
N GLY A 178 0.80 15.02 23.06
CA GLY A 178 1.23 16.36 23.48
C GLY A 178 2.75 16.52 23.57
N TYR A 179 3.43 15.57 24.21
CA TYR A 179 4.90 15.60 24.30
C TYR A 179 5.58 15.34 22.97
N THR A 180 5.00 14.52 22.09
CA THR A 180 5.50 14.30 20.74
C THR A 180 5.45 15.61 19.93
N ARG A 181 4.32 16.33 19.96
CA ARG A 181 4.18 17.64 19.31
C ARG A 181 5.21 18.64 19.82
N LEU A 182 5.31 18.81 21.15
CA LEU A 182 6.27 19.74 21.74
C LEU A 182 7.72 19.36 21.42
N GLY A 183 8.02 18.06 21.36
CA GLY A 183 9.31 17.53 20.94
C GLY A 183 9.63 17.92 19.49
N PHE A 184 8.67 17.74 18.57
CA PHE A 184 8.83 18.19 17.19
C PHE A 184 9.01 19.70 17.09
N GLU A 185 8.17 20.50 17.76
CA GLU A 185 8.32 21.96 17.74
C GLU A 185 9.72 22.42 18.22
N ALA A 186 10.29 21.74 19.23
CA ALA A 186 11.63 21.99 19.73
C ALA A 186 12.72 21.59 18.72
N LEU A 187 12.61 20.41 18.09
CA LEU A 187 13.57 19.95 17.07
C LEU A 187 13.51 20.81 15.80
N GLY A 188 12.31 21.10 15.31
CA GLY A 188 12.13 21.97 14.15
C GLY A 188 12.75 23.34 14.39
N ALA A 189 12.57 23.92 15.58
CA ALA A 189 13.16 25.22 15.92
C ALA A 189 14.70 25.20 16.01
N ASP A 190 15.31 24.03 16.26
CA ASP A 190 16.77 23.86 16.33
C ASP A 190 17.40 23.53 14.97
N LEU A 191 16.66 22.86 14.08
CA LEU A 191 17.18 22.33 12.81
C LEU A 191 16.71 23.10 11.57
N PHE A 192 15.52 23.70 11.59
CA PHE A 192 14.95 24.43 10.45
C PHE A 192 14.95 25.94 10.69
N THR A 193 14.91 26.70 9.58
CA THR A 193 14.83 28.16 9.59
C THR A 193 13.80 28.67 8.58
N GLY A 194 13.39 29.94 8.71
CA GLY A 194 12.50 30.59 7.75
C GLY A 194 11.18 29.84 7.51
N ASP A 195 10.83 29.69 6.23
CA ASP A 195 9.57 29.09 5.79
C ASP A 195 9.48 27.60 6.10
N GLN A 196 10.59 26.87 6.03
CA GLN A 196 10.65 25.44 6.35
C GLN A 196 10.19 25.17 7.79
N LEU A 197 10.59 26.01 8.73
CA LEU A 197 10.15 25.92 10.13
C LEU A 197 8.65 26.21 10.27
N GLN A 198 8.10 27.17 9.52
CA GLN A 198 6.68 27.51 9.59
C GLN A 198 5.81 26.41 9.00
N ILE A 199 6.21 25.83 7.86
CA ILE A 199 5.54 24.70 7.22
C ILE A 199 5.51 23.50 8.16
N PHE A 200 6.69 23.12 8.68
CA PHE A 200 6.81 22.01 9.62
C PHE A 200 5.92 22.19 10.85
N ARG A 201 5.92 23.40 11.45
CA ARG A 201 5.01 23.72 12.56
C ARG A 201 3.56 23.52 12.13
N GLY A 202 3.13 24.12 11.04
CA GLY A 202 1.76 23.97 10.52
C GLY A 202 1.35 22.50 10.35
N HIS A 203 2.23 21.65 9.83
CA HIS A 203 1.98 20.22 9.70
C HIS A 203 1.86 19.53 11.07
N THR A 204 2.78 19.78 11.99
CA THR A 204 2.72 19.20 13.36
C THR A 204 1.46 19.61 14.12
N GLU A 205 1.02 20.87 13.99
CA GLU A 205 -0.21 21.36 14.62
C GLU A 205 -1.47 20.70 14.04
N LYS A 206 -1.47 20.48 12.72
CA LYS A 206 -2.58 19.83 12.01
C LYS A 206 -2.76 18.37 12.44
N ILE A 207 -1.65 17.65 12.61
CA ILE A 207 -1.63 16.22 12.97
C ILE A 207 -1.94 16.03 14.45
N TYR A 208 -1.28 16.80 15.32
CA TYR A 208 -1.33 16.59 16.77
C TYR A 208 -2.28 17.57 17.45
N THR A 209 -3.56 17.19 17.39
CA THR A 209 -4.70 17.92 17.98
C THR A 209 -5.14 17.37 19.33
N GLY A 210 -4.57 16.25 19.79
CA GLY A 210 -5.01 15.52 20.99
C GLY A 210 -6.18 14.58 20.76
N ARG A 211 -6.67 14.45 19.52
CA ARG A 211 -7.83 13.62 19.15
C ARG A 211 -7.45 12.51 18.17
N GLU A 212 -8.05 12.51 16.98
CA GLU A 212 -7.79 11.54 15.92
C GLU A 212 -6.56 11.95 15.12
N ILE A 213 -5.72 10.98 14.79
CA ILE A 213 -4.62 11.15 13.84
C ILE A 213 -5.14 10.72 12.47
N VAL A 214 -5.27 11.68 11.57
CA VAL A 214 -5.75 11.45 10.19
C VAL A 214 -4.55 11.04 9.33
N LEU A 215 -4.64 9.90 8.64
CA LEU A 215 -3.53 9.36 7.83
C LEU A 215 -3.02 10.33 6.77
N GLU A 216 -3.91 11.01 6.04
CA GLU A 216 -3.52 11.98 5.01
C GLU A 216 -2.72 13.16 5.58
N ASP A 217 -3.05 13.59 6.80
CA ASP A 217 -2.31 14.65 7.47
C ASP A 217 -0.98 14.09 8.02
N TRP A 218 -0.99 12.87 8.56
CA TRP A 218 0.20 12.17 9.04
C TRP A 218 1.27 12.01 7.95
N LYS A 219 0.85 11.76 6.70
CA LYS A 219 1.74 11.67 5.53
C LYS A 219 2.54 12.93 5.23
N LEU A 220 2.11 14.11 5.72
CA LEU A 220 2.89 15.34 5.59
C LEU A 220 4.25 15.23 6.30
N LEU A 221 4.31 14.52 7.44
CA LEU A 221 5.55 14.27 8.16
C LEU A 221 6.28 13.01 7.67
N ALA A 222 5.52 11.96 7.33
CA ALA A 222 6.08 10.66 6.93
C ALA A 222 6.66 10.64 5.51
N GLY A 223 6.14 11.48 4.62
CA GLY A 223 6.40 11.42 3.19
C GLY A 223 5.49 10.42 2.46
N GLY A 224 5.62 10.42 1.14
CA GLY A 224 4.86 9.58 0.20
C GLY A 224 5.66 9.36 -1.08
N TYR A 225 4.99 8.94 -2.16
CA TYR A 225 5.65 8.65 -3.43
C TYR A 225 6.22 9.87 -4.14
N GLU A 226 5.74 11.07 -3.81
CA GLU A 226 6.15 12.31 -4.47
C GLU A 226 6.95 13.26 -3.57
N ASP A 227 7.02 12.98 -2.26
CA ASP A 227 7.65 13.84 -1.26
C ASP A 227 8.31 12.98 -0.17
N ILE A 228 9.55 13.29 0.20
CA ILE A 228 10.31 12.54 1.20
C ILE A 228 9.78 12.70 2.64
N GLY A 229 8.95 13.71 2.89
CA GLY A 229 8.38 14.03 4.19
C GLY A 229 9.28 14.88 5.06
N ASP A 230 8.67 15.60 6.01
CA ASP A 230 9.41 16.50 6.88
C ASP A 230 10.37 15.79 7.83
N LEU A 231 10.08 14.55 8.24
CA LEU A 231 10.99 13.79 9.10
C LEU A 231 12.28 13.39 8.39
N ALA A 232 12.21 13.06 7.10
CA ALA A 232 13.40 12.82 6.28
C ALA A 232 14.24 14.11 6.16
N ARG A 233 13.60 15.24 5.86
CA ARG A 233 14.28 16.56 5.84
C ARG A 233 14.92 16.92 7.17
N LEU A 234 14.26 16.57 8.29
CA LEU A 234 14.77 16.82 9.63
C LEU A 234 16.01 15.96 9.92
N ALA A 235 16.00 14.69 9.49
CA ALA A 235 17.14 13.79 9.61
C ALA A 235 18.33 14.27 8.78
N GLU A 236 18.08 14.76 7.56
CA GLU A 236 19.12 15.33 6.69
C GLU A 236 19.76 16.58 7.30
N ALA A 237 18.96 17.48 7.86
CA ALA A 237 19.45 18.65 8.58
C ALA A 237 20.31 18.27 9.80
N ALA A 238 20.06 17.10 10.40
CA ALA A 238 20.79 16.59 11.55
C ALA A 238 21.96 15.66 11.21
N ALA A 239 22.12 15.24 9.94
CA ALA A 239 23.01 14.14 9.54
C ALA A 239 24.49 14.36 9.91
N ALA A 240 24.94 15.62 9.94
CA ALA A 240 26.31 15.97 10.29
C ALA A 240 26.59 15.99 11.82
N ASP A 241 25.55 15.94 12.66
CA ASP A 241 25.65 15.93 14.12
C ASP A 241 25.00 14.65 14.67
N PRO A 242 25.79 13.62 15.03
CA PRO A 242 25.27 12.35 15.54
C PRO A 242 24.34 12.49 16.75
N LYS A 243 24.53 13.51 17.60
CA LYS A 243 23.67 13.73 18.76
C LYS A 243 22.30 14.29 18.36
N LYS A 244 22.27 15.16 17.35
CA LYS A 244 21.00 15.67 16.81
C LYS A 244 20.29 14.60 16.00
N LEU A 245 21.03 13.82 15.19
CA LEU A 245 20.45 12.72 14.42
C LEU A 245 19.79 11.69 15.34
N ASP A 246 20.44 11.33 16.45
CA ASP A 246 19.86 10.48 17.50
C ASP A 246 18.57 11.06 18.10
N GLN A 247 18.49 12.37 18.30
CA GLN A 247 17.24 13.02 18.73
C GLN A 247 16.14 12.92 17.66
N VAL A 248 16.48 13.12 16.39
CA VAL A 248 15.53 12.97 15.29
C VAL A 248 15.02 11.53 15.22
N VAL A 249 15.90 10.53 15.33
CA VAL A 249 15.52 9.12 15.31
C VAL A 249 14.58 8.78 16.48
N ARG A 250 14.85 9.26 17.69
CA ARG A 250 13.91 9.11 18.82
C ARG A 250 12.56 9.77 18.55
N SER A 251 12.53 10.92 17.88
CA SER A 251 11.28 11.56 17.51
C SER A 251 10.48 10.75 16.46
N MET A 252 11.17 10.04 15.57
CA MET A 252 10.54 9.14 14.60
C MET A 252 9.96 7.89 15.28
N GLU A 253 10.58 7.38 16.34
CA GLU A 253 9.98 6.33 17.18
C GLU A 253 8.65 6.81 17.77
N LEU A 254 8.62 8.00 18.39
CA LEU A 254 7.38 8.58 18.92
C LEU A 254 6.30 8.76 17.83
N PHE A 255 6.71 9.17 16.63
CA PHE A 255 5.84 9.30 15.47
C PHE A 255 5.11 7.99 15.14
N TYR A 256 5.86 6.90 15.00
CA TYR A 256 5.29 5.58 14.69
C TYR A 256 4.46 5.03 15.85
N VAL A 257 4.90 5.22 17.10
CA VAL A 257 4.14 4.82 18.29
C VAL A 257 2.78 5.51 18.33
N THR A 258 2.73 6.82 18.09
CA THR A 258 1.45 7.55 18.08
C THR A 258 0.51 7.05 16.99
N PHE A 259 1.04 6.66 15.83
CA PHE A 259 0.24 6.11 14.74
C PHE A 259 -0.29 4.70 15.06
N ALA A 260 0.54 3.80 15.57
CA ALA A 260 0.11 2.47 16.00
C ALA A 260 -1.02 2.57 17.04
N LEU A 261 -0.85 3.40 18.07
CA LEU A 261 -1.87 3.62 19.10
C LEU A 261 -3.16 4.22 18.53
N ALA A 262 -3.07 5.15 17.59
CA ALA A 262 -4.25 5.69 16.92
C ALA A 262 -5.07 4.59 16.22
N GLN A 263 -4.38 3.61 15.61
CA GLN A 263 -4.99 2.50 14.89
C GLN A 263 -5.55 1.41 15.81
N THR A 264 -4.89 1.09 16.92
CA THR A 264 -5.16 -0.14 17.68
C THR A 264 -5.57 0.05 19.15
N LEU A 265 -5.36 1.22 19.76
CA LEU A 265 -5.52 1.37 21.22
C LEU A 265 -6.94 1.09 21.71
N GLN A 266 -7.96 1.40 20.91
CA GLN A 266 -9.35 1.13 21.30
C GLN A 266 -9.60 -0.38 21.46
N PHE A 267 -9.10 -1.19 20.53
CA PHE A 267 -9.23 -2.65 20.57
C PHE A 267 -8.55 -3.25 21.80
N ALA A 268 -7.44 -2.67 22.26
CA ALA A 268 -6.70 -3.14 23.42
C ALA A 268 -7.50 -3.05 24.73
N VAL A 269 -8.55 -2.21 24.76
CA VAL A 269 -9.40 -1.99 25.95
C VAL A 269 -10.86 -2.38 25.74
N ASP A 270 -11.24 -2.82 24.54
CA ASP A 270 -12.54 -3.38 24.23
C ASP A 270 -12.63 -4.86 24.67
N ASP A 271 -13.84 -5.41 24.66
CA ASP A 271 -14.06 -6.83 24.92
C ASP A 271 -13.54 -7.67 23.73
N PRO A 272 -12.56 -8.56 23.92
CA PRO A 272 -12.01 -9.39 22.83
C PRO A 272 -13.06 -10.25 22.10
N GLU A 273 -14.15 -10.65 22.76
CA GLU A 273 -15.23 -11.41 22.11
C GLU A 273 -16.13 -10.54 21.23
N GLU A 274 -16.05 -9.21 21.37
CA GLU A 274 -16.79 -8.25 20.54
C GLU A 274 -15.97 -7.67 19.38
N ILE A 275 -14.65 -7.89 19.36
CA ILE A 275 -13.75 -7.40 18.31
C ILE A 275 -14.00 -8.16 17.01
N ASP A 276 -14.10 -7.40 15.90
CA ASP A 276 -13.98 -7.99 14.57
C ASP A 276 -12.50 -8.02 14.18
N ASP A 277 -11.92 -9.22 14.23
CA ASP A 277 -10.52 -9.48 13.90
C ASP A 277 -10.14 -8.91 12.51
N ARG A 278 -11.08 -8.90 11.54
CA ARG A 278 -10.81 -8.38 10.19
C ARG A 278 -10.51 -6.89 10.21
N VAL A 279 -11.25 -6.14 11.02
CA VAL A 279 -11.04 -4.69 11.18
C VAL A 279 -9.73 -4.44 11.91
N PHE A 280 -9.42 -5.22 12.95
CA PHE A 280 -8.17 -5.12 13.68
C PHE A 280 -6.95 -5.39 12.75
N TYR A 281 -6.97 -6.50 12.01
CA TYR A 281 -5.89 -6.85 11.09
C TYR A 281 -5.76 -5.85 9.94
N LYS A 282 -6.86 -5.28 9.45
CA LYS A 282 -6.82 -4.20 8.45
C LYS A 282 -6.11 -2.95 8.98
N ASN A 283 -6.42 -2.53 10.21
CA ASN A 283 -5.79 -1.38 10.85
C ASN A 283 -4.28 -1.59 11.06
N LEU A 284 -3.87 -2.80 11.48
CA LEU A 284 -2.44 -3.15 11.57
C LEU A 284 -1.77 -3.22 10.20
N THR A 285 -2.46 -3.75 9.19
CA THR A 285 -1.96 -3.79 7.80
C THR A 285 -1.70 -2.39 7.28
N ASP A 286 -2.62 -1.45 7.53
CA ASP A 286 -2.46 -0.04 7.15
C ASP A 286 -1.31 0.62 7.91
N PHE A 287 -1.16 0.33 9.21
CA PHE A 287 0.00 0.76 9.98
C PHE A 287 1.32 0.26 9.35
N PHE A 288 1.44 -1.03 9.09
CA PHE A 288 2.68 -1.62 8.55
C PHE A 288 2.97 -1.19 7.11
N ALA A 289 1.94 -1.03 6.26
CA ALA A 289 2.11 -0.56 4.89
C ALA A 289 2.73 0.85 4.84
N GLU A 290 2.37 1.71 5.79
CA GLU A 290 2.83 3.09 5.88
C GLU A 290 4.15 3.24 6.65
N THR A 291 4.60 2.21 7.38
CA THR A 291 5.78 2.29 8.26
C THR A 291 6.94 1.39 7.85
N ILE A 292 6.70 0.32 7.09
CA ILE A 292 7.73 -0.64 6.68
C ILE A 292 7.86 -0.66 5.16
N ASN A 293 9.07 -0.45 4.68
CA ASN A 293 9.46 -0.65 3.29
C ASN A 293 9.55 -2.13 3.00
N ASP A 294 8.40 -2.74 2.73
CA ASP A 294 8.33 -4.17 2.51
C ASP A 294 8.91 -4.58 1.15
N HIS A 295 9.23 -3.66 0.24
CA HIS A 295 9.58 -3.98 -1.15
C HIS A 295 10.94 -4.65 -1.34
N TRP A 296 11.86 -4.42 -0.40
CA TRP A 296 13.23 -4.93 -0.41
C TRP A 296 13.47 -5.90 0.74
N TYR A 297 14.46 -6.78 0.59
CA TYR A 297 14.79 -7.85 1.54
C TYR A 297 14.85 -7.37 3.00
N GLU A 298 15.43 -6.21 3.23
CA GLU A 298 15.70 -5.63 4.54
C GLU A 298 14.42 -5.35 5.33
N TYR A 299 13.30 -5.00 4.69
CA TYR A 299 12.08 -4.57 5.39
C TYR A 299 12.37 -3.44 6.38
N THR A 300 13.17 -2.45 5.97
CA THR A 300 13.53 -1.28 6.79
C THR A 300 12.31 -0.38 7.04
N PRO A 301 12.30 0.38 8.14
CA PRO A 301 11.33 1.45 8.35
C PRO A 301 11.37 2.50 7.23
N TRP A 302 10.22 2.90 6.67
CA TRP A 302 10.16 3.91 5.59
C TRP A 302 10.87 5.21 5.96
N ILE A 303 10.74 5.66 7.21
CA ILE A 303 11.40 6.86 7.75
C ILE A 303 12.93 6.86 7.59
N PHE A 304 13.56 5.70 7.47
CA PHE A 304 15.01 5.59 7.23
C PHE A 304 15.36 5.53 5.74
N ASP A 305 14.39 5.29 4.87
CA ASP A 305 14.56 5.15 3.42
C ASP A 305 14.04 6.35 2.60
N ARG A 306 13.32 7.30 3.20
CA ARG A 306 12.76 8.43 2.42
C ARG A 306 13.82 9.48 2.03
N GLY A 307 14.87 9.64 2.81
CA GLY A 307 15.98 10.58 2.54
C GLY A 307 17.34 9.87 2.56
N THR A 308 18.43 10.64 2.54
CA THR A 308 19.80 10.07 2.49
C THR A 308 20.54 10.09 3.83
N ALA A 309 19.86 10.47 4.92
CA ALA A 309 20.49 10.65 6.24
C ALA A 309 21.11 9.36 6.79
N PHE A 310 20.64 8.19 6.33
CA PHE A 310 21.04 6.88 6.82
C PHE A 310 21.79 6.03 5.77
N ASP A 311 22.08 6.57 4.58
CA ASP A 311 22.68 5.82 3.45
C ASP A 311 24.09 5.26 3.75
N ASN A 312 24.77 5.82 4.74
CA ASN A 312 26.11 5.37 5.16
C ASN A 312 26.09 4.22 6.18
N LEU A 313 24.90 3.80 6.65
CA LEU A 313 24.78 2.67 7.56
C LEU A 313 24.85 1.35 6.79
N SER A 314 25.54 0.36 7.33
CA SER A 314 25.44 -1.00 6.83
C SER A 314 24.05 -1.59 7.11
N THR A 315 23.68 -2.65 6.41
CA THR A 315 22.43 -3.37 6.62
C THR A 315 22.25 -3.82 8.08
N ASP A 316 23.30 -4.38 8.71
CA ASP A 316 23.25 -4.75 10.13
C ASP A 316 23.09 -3.53 11.05
N GLN A 317 23.74 -2.39 10.75
CA GLN A 317 23.55 -1.16 11.53
C GLN A 317 22.13 -0.62 11.41
N LEU A 318 21.51 -0.73 10.23
CA LEU A 318 20.09 -0.40 10.03
C LEU A 318 19.18 -1.35 10.81
N PHE A 319 19.49 -2.64 10.87
CA PHE A 319 18.76 -3.59 11.73
C PHE A 319 18.92 -3.26 13.21
N GLU A 320 20.13 -2.94 13.69
CA GLU A 320 20.38 -2.51 15.07
C GLU A 320 19.52 -1.31 15.44
N LEU A 321 19.54 -0.26 14.60
CA LEU A 321 18.75 0.95 14.79
C LEU A 321 17.25 0.64 14.78
N SER A 322 16.80 -0.20 13.85
CA SER A 322 15.39 -0.59 13.72
C SER A 322 14.91 -1.37 14.94
N CYS A 323 15.71 -2.35 15.41
CA CYS A 323 15.44 -3.10 16.63
C CYS A 323 15.37 -2.20 17.86
N GLU A 324 16.32 -1.28 18.03
CA GLU A 324 16.32 -0.35 19.16
C GLU A 324 15.05 0.51 19.19
N ARG A 325 14.70 1.12 18.05
CA ARG A 325 13.60 2.10 17.94
C ARG A 325 12.21 1.48 17.81
N HIS A 326 12.11 0.17 17.56
CA HIS A 326 10.84 -0.54 17.48
C HIS A 326 10.63 -1.53 18.63
N ALA A 327 11.55 -1.61 19.61
CA ALA A 327 11.42 -2.54 20.73
C ALA A 327 10.11 -2.35 21.52
N TRP A 328 9.71 -1.10 21.76
CA TRP A 328 8.44 -0.78 22.41
C TRP A 328 7.24 -1.18 21.51
N LEU A 329 7.30 -0.83 20.22
CA LEU A 329 6.26 -1.17 19.24
C LEU A 329 6.07 -2.68 19.11
N TYR A 330 7.15 -3.44 19.06
CA TYR A 330 7.10 -4.91 19.08
C TYR A 330 6.32 -5.40 20.29
N SER A 331 6.69 -4.96 21.49
CA SER A 331 6.06 -5.38 22.75
C SER A 331 4.56 -5.02 22.77
N TYR A 332 4.23 -3.81 22.34
CA TYR A 332 2.85 -3.33 22.27
C TYR A 332 2.02 -4.10 21.22
N ILE A 333 2.47 -4.15 19.96
CA ILE A 333 1.75 -4.78 18.85
C ILE A 333 1.58 -6.28 19.13
N ARG A 334 2.63 -6.96 19.62
CA ARG A 334 2.52 -8.36 20.05
C ARG A 334 1.45 -8.55 21.13
N THR A 335 1.42 -7.67 22.13
CA THR A 335 0.42 -7.76 23.20
C THR A 335 -1.00 -7.66 22.63
N VAL A 336 -1.25 -6.67 21.77
CA VAL A 336 -2.60 -6.44 21.24
C VAL A 336 -3.00 -7.47 20.18
N ILE A 337 -2.10 -7.91 19.30
CA ILE A 337 -2.42 -8.93 18.28
C ILE A 337 -2.80 -10.24 18.95
N VAL A 338 -2.04 -10.69 19.96
CA VAL A 338 -2.35 -11.94 20.68
C VAL A 338 -3.65 -11.79 21.45
N ARG A 339 -3.85 -10.70 22.18
CA ARG A 339 -5.03 -10.49 23.03
C ARG A 339 -6.32 -10.31 22.24
N CYS A 340 -6.29 -9.55 21.15
CA CYS A 340 -7.49 -9.06 20.47
C CYS A 340 -8.00 -9.97 19.35
N THR A 341 -7.21 -10.96 18.91
CA THR A 341 -7.53 -11.79 17.74
C THR A 341 -7.72 -13.26 18.12
N ASP A 342 -7.94 -14.11 17.12
CA ASP A 342 -7.97 -15.57 17.22
C ASP A 342 -6.71 -16.19 17.85
N LEU A 343 -5.56 -15.49 17.77
CA LEU A 343 -4.31 -15.95 18.38
C LEU A 343 -4.40 -16.14 19.90
N ARG A 344 -5.33 -15.45 20.60
CA ARG A 344 -5.55 -15.65 22.05
C ARG A 344 -5.98 -17.07 22.42
N ARG A 345 -6.53 -17.81 21.45
CA ARG A 345 -7.06 -19.16 21.64
C ARG A 345 -6.02 -20.25 21.37
N LEU A 346 -4.84 -19.87 20.85
CA LEU A 346 -3.75 -20.80 20.60
C LEU A 346 -2.97 -21.09 21.88
N PRO A 347 -2.33 -22.27 21.98
CA PRO A 347 -1.25 -22.49 22.91
C PRO A 347 -0.17 -21.40 22.76
N VAL A 348 0.38 -20.92 23.87
CA VAL A 348 1.41 -19.86 23.87
C VAL A 348 2.58 -20.24 22.97
N GLU A 349 3.03 -21.49 23.05
CA GLU A 349 4.10 -22.03 22.19
C GLU A 349 3.80 -21.95 20.69
N ASP A 350 2.54 -22.19 20.28
CA ASP A 350 2.13 -22.10 18.88
C ASP A 350 2.08 -20.64 18.42
N ALA A 351 1.56 -19.73 19.27
CA ALA A 351 1.58 -18.29 18.98
C ALA A 351 3.01 -17.72 18.91
N ASP A 352 3.90 -18.17 19.80
CA ASP A 352 5.32 -17.83 19.83
C ASP A 352 6.05 -18.36 18.59
N ALA A 353 5.75 -19.58 18.14
CA ALA A 353 6.33 -20.13 16.91
C ALA A 353 5.82 -19.44 15.64
N LEU A 354 4.60 -18.89 15.62
CA LEU A 354 4.10 -18.13 14.47
C LEU A 354 4.65 -16.71 14.42
N LEU A 355 4.68 -16.03 15.56
CA LEU A 355 5.01 -14.61 15.65
C LEU A 355 6.49 -14.33 15.95
N GLY A 356 7.21 -15.31 16.49
CA GLY A 356 8.52 -15.12 17.12
C GLY A 356 8.43 -14.51 18.53
N THR A 357 9.53 -14.53 19.27
CA THR A 357 9.68 -13.91 20.59
C THR A 357 11.01 -13.18 20.75
N LEU A 358 10.99 -12.06 21.48
CA LEU A 358 12.16 -11.28 21.87
C LEU A 358 12.17 -11.20 23.40
N ASP A 359 12.80 -12.18 24.06
CA ASP A 359 13.04 -12.13 25.50
C ASP A 359 14.51 -11.77 25.78
N ALA A 360 14.79 -11.29 26.99
CA ALA A 360 16.06 -10.69 27.41
C ALA A 360 17.34 -11.58 27.32
N GLY A 361 17.27 -12.71 26.62
CA GLY A 361 18.41 -13.56 26.29
C GLY A 361 18.14 -14.61 25.19
N GLN A 362 16.95 -14.65 24.60
CA GLN A 362 16.59 -15.62 23.57
C GLN A 362 15.74 -14.96 22.50
N VAL A 363 16.19 -15.09 21.25
CA VAL A 363 15.44 -14.69 20.06
C VAL A 363 14.86 -15.97 19.48
N MET A 364 13.54 -16.03 19.37
CA MET A 364 12.87 -17.04 18.57
C MET A 364 12.32 -16.34 17.34
N THR A 365 12.81 -16.69 16.16
CA THR A 365 12.16 -16.27 14.92
C THR A 365 10.86 -17.04 14.73
N GLY A 366 9.84 -16.35 14.21
CA GLY A 366 8.64 -17.03 13.73
C GLY A 366 9.00 -17.98 12.59
N ILE A 367 8.25 -19.07 12.45
CA ILE A 367 8.40 -20.02 11.35
C ILE A 367 8.28 -19.27 10.02
N GLY A 368 9.25 -19.48 9.12
CA GLY A 368 9.37 -18.80 7.84
C GLY A 368 10.02 -17.40 7.92
N GLY A 369 10.42 -16.94 9.10
CA GLY A 369 10.97 -15.60 9.37
C GLY A 369 12.47 -15.58 9.71
N GLY A 370 13.26 -16.55 9.24
CA GLY A 370 14.70 -16.61 9.50
C GLY A 370 15.50 -15.43 8.92
N GLY A 371 16.78 -15.35 9.31
CA GLY A 371 17.76 -14.36 8.85
C GLY A 371 19.19 -14.82 9.16
N GLU A 372 20.18 -14.16 8.58
CA GLU A 372 21.59 -14.55 8.66
C GLU A 372 22.22 -14.15 9.99
N SER A 373 22.08 -12.89 10.40
CA SER A 373 22.67 -12.35 11.63
C SER A 373 21.69 -12.39 12.82
N ASP A 374 22.22 -12.39 14.06
CA ASP A 374 21.38 -12.34 15.28
C ASP A 374 20.51 -11.07 15.32
N VAL A 375 21.02 -9.95 14.81
CA VAL A 375 20.26 -8.69 14.76
C VAL A 375 19.18 -8.73 13.67
N GLU A 376 19.48 -9.33 12.52
CA GLU A 376 18.46 -9.55 11.49
C GLU A 376 17.34 -10.42 12.04
N GLN A 377 17.65 -11.54 12.71
CA GLN A 377 16.65 -12.43 13.32
C GLN A 377 15.76 -11.68 14.32
N ARG A 378 16.32 -10.75 15.11
CA ARG A 378 15.54 -9.89 16.01
C ARG A 378 14.60 -8.98 15.22
N TRP A 379 15.08 -8.37 14.15
CA TRP A 379 14.26 -7.53 13.28
C TRP A 379 13.14 -8.33 12.60
N ARG A 380 13.42 -9.57 12.18
CA ARG A 380 12.42 -10.46 11.59
C ARG A 380 11.30 -10.82 12.56
N ALA A 381 11.55 -10.90 13.88
CA ALA A 381 10.47 -11.09 14.86
C ALA A 381 9.45 -9.94 14.82
N TYR A 382 9.90 -8.69 14.60
CA TYR A 382 8.99 -7.56 14.38
C TYR A 382 8.29 -7.65 13.01
N ASN A 383 9.03 -7.97 11.94
CA ASN A 383 8.43 -8.15 10.61
C ASN A 383 7.39 -9.27 10.57
N GLN A 384 7.53 -10.31 11.39
CA GLN A 384 6.58 -11.42 11.46
C GLN A 384 5.19 -10.97 11.95
N LEU A 385 5.11 -9.96 12.82
CA LEU A 385 3.84 -9.33 13.22
C LEU A 385 3.13 -8.72 12.00
N ARG A 386 3.90 -8.11 11.09
CA ARG A 386 3.41 -7.63 9.79
C ARG A 386 2.97 -8.78 8.89
N GLU A 387 3.75 -9.86 8.80
CA GLU A 387 3.43 -10.98 7.92
C GLU A 387 2.08 -11.62 8.27
N ILE A 388 1.84 -11.88 9.57
CA ILE A 388 0.54 -12.40 10.04
C ILE A 388 -0.58 -11.40 9.78
N SER A 389 -0.37 -10.10 10.03
CA SER A 389 -1.40 -9.08 9.79
C SER A 389 -1.87 -9.06 8.32
N PHE A 390 -0.94 -9.11 7.37
CA PHE A 390 -1.25 -9.16 5.94
C PHE A 390 -1.93 -10.47 5.52
N MET A 391 -1.49 -11.61 6.06
CA MET A 391 -2.14 -12.89 5.80
C MET A 391 -3.63 -12.84 6.16
N HIS A 392 -3.96 -12.35 7.34
CA HIS A 392 -5.35 -12.26 7.79
C HIS A 392 -6.15 -11.20 7.04
N SER A 393 -5.57 -10.03 6.77
CA SER A 393 -6.22 -8.98 5.97
C SER A 393 -6.64 -9.49 4.59
N ASP A 394 -5.84 -10.35 3.97
CA ASP A 394 -6.13 -10.95 2.65
C ASP A 394 -6.94 -12.26 2.74
N GLY A 395 -7.46 -12.59 3.92
CA GLY A 395 -8.41 -13.67 4.13
C GLY A 395 -7.79 -15.06 4.31
N PHE A 396 -6.50 -15.16 4.61
CA PHE A 396 -5.88 -16.42 5.05
C PHE A 396 -6.11 -16.62 6.55
N SER A 397 -6.40 -17.86 6.95
CA SER A 397 -6.53 -18.24 8.36
C SER A 397 -5.18 -18.43 9.04
N THR A 398 -5.16 -18.37 10.37
CA THR A 398 -4.02 -18.84 11.17
C THR A 398 -3.68 -20.28 10.81
N PRO A 399 -2.45 -20.58 10.35
CA PRO A 399 -2.07 -21.94 10.02
C PRO A 399 -1.81 -22.78 11.28
N PRO A 400 -2.18 -24.08 11.30
CA PRO A 400 -1.73 -25.00 12.33
C PRO A 400 -0.19 -25.07 12.39
N VAL A 401 0.35 -25.14 13.60
CA VAL A 401 1.80 -25.14 13.88
C VAL A 401 2.29 -26.54 14.17
N PHE A 402 3.38 -26.94 13.50
CA PHE A 402 4.13 -28.15 13.80
C PHE A 402 5.57 -27.79 14.19
N HIS A 403 5.88 -27.87 15.49
CA HIS A 403 7.22 -27.59 16.05
C HIS A 403 8.29 -28.58 15.60
N ARG A 404 7.85 -29.75 15.14
CA ARG A 404 8.64 -30.79 14.51
C ARG A 404 7.75 -31.40 13.44
N PHE A 405 8.24 -31.46 12.21
CA PHE A 405 7.51 -31.98 11.07
C PHE A 405 8.42 -32.91 10.30
N ASP A 406 8.04 -34.18 10.18
CA ASP A 406 8.78 -35.15 9.40
C ASP A 406 8.71 -34.83 7.89
N PRO A 407 9.84 -34.51 7.22
CA PRO A 407 9.85 -34.24 5.79
C PRO A 407 9.36 -35.39 4.91
N ASP A 408 9.33 -36.62 5.43
CA ASP A 408 8.84 -37.78 4.70
C ASP A 408 7.32 -37.70 4.44
N LEU A 409 6.57 -36.94 5.27
CA LEU A 409 5.14 -36.68 5.05
C LEU A 409 4.84 -35.93 3.75
N ILE A 410 5.84 -35.23 3.20
CA ILE A 410 5.77 -34.53 1.91
C ILE A 410 6.76 -35.12 0.90
N ASP A 411 7.32 -36.30 1.17
CA ASP A 411 8.36 -36.96 0.39
C ASP A 411 9.52 -36.00 -0.04
N ALA A 412 9.99 -35.15 0.88
CA ALA A 412 10.89 -34.03 0.57
C ALA A 412 12.20 -34.43 -0.14
N ASP A 413 12.70 -35.65 0.07
CA ASP A 413 13.93 -36.13 -0.58
C ASP A 413 13.72 -36.64 -2.01
N SER A 414 12.47 -36.97 -2.37
CA SER A 414 12.14 -37.55 -3.69
C SER A 414 11.50 -36.53 -4.64
N ARG A 415 10.82 -35.53 -4.07
CA ARG A 415 10.16 -34.44 -4.80
C ARG A 415 11.12 -33.27 -4.99
N VAL A 416 10.81 -32.42 -5.97
CA VAL A 416 11.49 -31.13 -6.12
C VAL A 416 10.92 -30.15 -5.11
N ASN A 417 11.74 -29.67 -4.17
CA ASN A 417 11.34 -28.61 -3.25
C ASN A 417 11.55 -27.25 -3.93
N LEU A 418 10.48 -26.65 -4.44
CA LEU A 418 10.46 -25.29 -4.97
C LEU A 418 10.19 -24.32 -3.82
N VAL A 419 11.17 -23.47 -3.52
CA VAL A 419 11.12 -22.55 -2.39
C VAL A 419 10.96 -21.12 -2.86
N PHE A 420 9.89 -20.46 -2.44
CA PHE A 420 9.79 -19.01 -2.46
C PHE A 420 10.63 -18.49 -1.29
N LEU A 421 11.82 -17.94 -1.57
CA LEU A 421 12.62 -17.23 -0.57
C LEU A 421 12.02 -15.84 -0.32
N TYR A 422 10.82 -15.86 0.24
CA TYR A 422 9.91 -14.73 0.38
C TYR A 422 9.38 -14.64 1.81
N PRO A 423 9.00 -13.44 2.26
CA PRO A 423 8.23 -13.25 3.47
C PRO A 423 6.90 -14.00 3.43
N VAL A 424 6.55 -14.72 4.49
CA VAL A 424 5.37 -15.61 4.51
C VAL A 424 4.03 -14.88 4.32
N GLY A 425 3.98 -13.57 4.59
CA GLY A 425 2.82 -12.71 4.38
C GLY A 425 2.74 -12.08 3.00
N ARG A 426 3.60 -12.48 2.04
CA ARG A 426 3.39 -12.16 0.62
C ARG A 426 2.24 -12.98 0.05
N THR A 427 1.05 -12.40 0.08
CA THR A 427 -0.22 -13.05 -0.24
C THR A 427 -0.41 -13.32 -1.73
N HIS A 428 0.22 -12.54 -2.61
CA HIS A 428 0.22 -12.80 -4.06
C HIS A 428 0.92 -14.12 -4.42
N VAL A 429 2.03 -14.48 -3.75
CA VAL A 429 2.66 -15.80 -3.90
C VAL A 429 1.95 -16.90 -3.11
N SER A 430 1.20 -16.54 -2.05
CA SER A 430 0.42 -17.51 -1.27
C SER A 430 -0.67 -18.21 -2.10
N ARG A 431 -1.15 -17.59 -3.18
CA ARG A 431 -2.05 -18.24 -4.16
C ARG A 431 -1.34 -19.36 -4.92
N ALA A 432 -0.10 -19.14 -5.35
CA ALA A 432 0.72 -20.19 -5.97
C ALA A 432 1.05 -21.30 -4.97
N LEU A 433 1.44 -20.94 -3.74
CA LEU A 433 1.72 -21.89 -2.66
C LEU A 433 0.55 -22.87 -2.42
N ARG A 434 -0.69 -22.37 -2.50
CA ARG A 434 -1.91 -23.18 -2.34
C ARG A 434 -2.06 -24.28 -3.39
N GLU A 435 -1.44 -24.15 -4.56
CA GLU A 435 -1.49 -25.20 -5.59
C GLU A 435 -0.58 -26.39 -5.28
N GLY A 436 0.24 -26.36 -4.22
CA GLY A 436 1.24 -27.39 -3.92
C GLY A 436 0.70 -28.83 -4.01
N PRO A 437 -0.38 -29.20 -3.29
CA PRO A 437 -0.98 -30.52 -3.39
C PRO A 437 -1.48 -30.89 -4.79
N THR A 438 -2.13 -29.95 -5.48
CA THR A 438 -2.69 -30.16 -6.82
C THR A 438 -1.59 -30.30 -7.88
N LEU A 439 -0.53 -29.49 -7.80
CA LEU A 439 0.65 -29.59 -8.66
C LEU A 439 1.33 -30.95 -8.50
N ASN A 440 1.54 -31.39 -7.26
CA ASN A 440 2.12 -32.71 -6.98
C ASN A 440 1.27 -33.83 -7.59
N ALA A 441 -0.05 -33.79 -7.38
CA ALA A 441 -0.96 -34.78 -7.94
C ALA A 441 -0.92 -34.80 -9.48
N GLY A 442 -0.92 -33.63 -10.13
CA GLY A 442 -0.81 -33.50 -11.58
C GLY A 442 0.50 -34.06 -12.13
N MET A 443 1.63 -33.67 -11.56
CA MET A 443 2.95 -34.18 -11.99
C MET A 443 3.07 -35.69 -11.82
N ARG A 444 2.54 -36.26 -10.73
CA ARG A 444 2.52 -37.71 -10.50
C ARG A 444 1.63 -38.43 -11.52
N ALA A 445 0.47 -37.86 -11.85
CA ALA A 445 -0.41 -38.41 -12.88
C ALA A 445 0.26 -38.44 -14.27
N GLU A 446 1.17 -37.50 -14.55
CA GLU A 446 2.02 -37.48 -15.74
C GLU A 446 3.23 -38.42 -15.66
N GLY A 447 3.42 -39.18 -14.57
CA GLY A 447 4.58 -40.03 -14.36
C GLY A 447 5.88 -39.27 -14.08
N ARG A 448 5.80 -37.99 -13.71
CA ARG A 448 6.94 -37.13 -13.36
C ARG A 448 7.21 -37.16 -11.86
N LYS A 449 8.40 -36.74 -11.45
CA LYS A 449 8.68 -36.48 -10.03
C LYS A 449 7.73 -35.39 -9.51
N GLY A 450 7.17 -35.59 -8.33
CA GLY A 450 6.34 -34.59 -7.67
C GLY A 450 7.12 -33.34 -7.26
N ALA A 451 6.41 -32.31 -6.82
CA ALA A 451 6.99 -31.07 -6.32
C ALA A 451 6.32 -30.62 -5.02
N ASN A 452 7.09 -29.97 -4.16
CA ASN A 452 6.59 -29.27 -2.98
C ASN A 452 6.76 -27.77 -3.20
N LEU A 453 5.76 -26.99 -2.78
CA LEU A 453 5.80 -25.54 -2.79
C LEU A 453 5.94 -25.05 -1.35
N LEU A 454 7.02 -24.34 -1.05
CA LEU A 454 7.34 -23.87 0.31
C LEU A 454 7.67 -22.39 0.29
N ILE A 455 7.30 -21.65 1.34
CA ILE A 455 7.68 -20.25 1.52
C ILE A 455 8.40 -20.05 2.85
N THR A 456 9.56 -19.42 2.81
CA THR A 456 10.37 -19.01 3.96
C THR A 456 11.27 -17.85 3.56
N ARG A 457 11.69 -16.99 4.48
CA ARG A 457 12.62 -15.89 4.17
C ARG A 457 14.06 -16.34 3.99
N TYR A 458 14.45 -17.46 4.58
CA TYR A 458 15.86 -17.80 4.76
C TYR A 458 16.17 -19.23 4.36
N GLY A 459 17.32 -19.41 3.72
CA GLY A 459 17.91 -20.71 3.44
C GLY A 459 19.41 -20.63 3.65
N GLU A 460 19.98 -21.73 4.14
CA GLU A 460 21.39 -21.81 4.50
C GLU A 460 22.14 -22.69 3.50
N VAL A 461 23.32 -22.24 3.07
CA VAL A 461 24.23 -23.05 2.27
C VAL A 461 24.86 -24.11 3.17
N THR A 462 24.69 -25.38 2.81
CA THR A 462 25.19 -26.48 3.61
C THR A 462 25.62 -27.66 2.73
N GLN A 463 26.41 -28.57 3.31
CA GLN A 463 26.78 -29.81 2.65
C GLN A 463 25.94 -30.96 3.19
N PHE A 464 24.92 -31.36 2.43
CA PHE A 464 24.08 -32.51 2.79
C PHE A 464 24.88 -33.82 2.80
N PRO A 465 24.57 -34.76 3.72
CA PRO A 465 25.20 -36.07 3.75
C PRO A 465 25.16 -36.77 2.38
N GLY A 466 26.32 -37.19 1.89
CA GLY A 466 26.45 -37.87 0.58
C GLY A 466 26.49 -36.92 -0.64
N SER A 467 26.34 -35.61 -0.45
CA SER A 467 26.53 -34.63 -1.54
C SER A 467 28.01 -34.26 -1.70
N ALA A 468 28.48 -34.27 -2.96
CA ALA A 468 29.81 -33.78 -3.33
C ALA A 468 29.89 -32.24 -3.46
N ARG A 469 28.75 -31.55 -3.40
CA ARG A 469 28.64 -30.09 -3.53
C ARG A 469 27.82 -29.52 -2.38
N GLU A 470 28.09 -28.26 -2.05
CA GLU A 470 27.20 -27.46 -1.21
C GLU A 470 25.87 -27.28 -1.93
N GLN A 471 24.80 -27.19 -1.16
CA GLN A 471 23.43 -26.98 -1.63
C GLN A 471 22.74 -26.01 -0.69
N LEU A 472 21.71 -25.34 -1.17
CA LEU A 472 20.82 -24.56 -0.32
C LEU A 472 19.86 -25.49 0.42
N GLY A 473 19.69 -25.28 1.73
CA GLY A 473 18.75 -26.02 2.57
C GLY A 473 17.89 -25.10 3.42
N ILE A 474 16.72 -25.58 3.83
CA ILE A 474 15.80 -24.86 4.72
C ILE A 474 15.39 -25.72 5.91
N ASP A 475 15.20 -25.08 7.07
CA ASP A 475 14.83 -25.74 8.33
C ASP A 475 13.35 -25.54 8.70
N ASP A 476 12.69 -24.55 8.11
CA ASP A 476 11.30 -24.23 8.37
C ASP A 476 10.63 -23.57 7.16
N ALA A 477 9.30 -23.64 7.09
CA ALA A 477 8.51 -23.02 6.04
C ALA A 477 7.01 -22.94 6.39
N HIS A 478 6.27 -22.16 5.62
CA HIS A 478 4.84 -22.40 5.40
C HIS A 478 4.66 -23.18 4.10
N LEU A 479 3.70 -24.10 4.07
CA LEU A 479 3.34 -24.89 2.89
C LEU A 479 1.88 -25.34 2.94
N TYR A 480 1.35 -25.80 1.80
CA TYR A 480 0.06 -26.49 1.77
C TYR A 480 0.28 -28.01 1.68
N ILE A 481 -0.42 -28.74 2.54
CA ILE A 481 -0.43 -30.21 2.55
C ILE A 481 -1.84 -30.73 2.30
N ASP A 482 -1.94 -31.90 1.67
CA ASP A 482 -3.23 -32.56 1.47
C ASP A 482 -3.80 -33.10 2.78
N ARG A 483 -5.06 -33.54 2.72
CA ARG A 483 -5.79 -34.08 3.88
C ARG A 483 -5.08 -35.28 4.50
N ALA A 484 -4.50 -36.17 3.69
CA ALA A 484 -3.85 -37.38 4.19
C ALA A 484 -2.56 -37.04 4.95
N ALA A 485 -1.73 -36.15 4.39
CA ALA A 485 -0.54 -35.64 5.05
C ALA A 485 -0.89 -34.85 6.32
N PHE A 486 -1.99 -34.09 6.33
CA PHE A 486 -2.44 -33.37 7.53
C PHE A 486 -2.83 -34.32 8.67
N VAL A 487 -3.66 -35.35 8.39
CA VAL A 487 -4.03 -36.36 9.38
C VAL A 487 -2.80 -37.12 9.89
N ALA A 488 -1.87 -37.49 9.00
CA ALA A 488 -0.64 -38.16 9.38
C ALA A 488 0.24 -37.27 10.29
N ALA A 489 0.36 -35.98 9.98
CA ALA A 489 1.11 -35.01 10.80
C ALA A 489 0.48 -34.84 12.19
N LEU A 490 -0.86 -34.76 12.27
CA LEU A 490 -1.58 -34.68 13.55
C LEU A 490 -1.32 -35.91 14.44
N GLN A 491 -1.29 -37.11 13.86
CA GLN A 491 -0.99 -38.34 14.61
C GLN A 491 0.47 -38.40 15.05
N ALA A 492 1.40 -38.16 14.12
CA ALA A 492 2.82 -38.32 14.37
C ALA A 492 3.39 -37.26 15.34
N GLU A 493 2.95 -36.00 15.20
CA GLU A 493 3.61 -34.86 15.85
C GLU A 493 2.77 -34.22 16.95
N LYS A 494 1.43 -34.27 16.84
CA LYS A 494 0.51 -33.81 17.90
C LYS A 494 0.03 -34.96 18.79
N GLY A 495 0.39 -36.20 18.47
CA GLY A 495 0.07 -37.39 19.28
C GLY A 495 -1.43 -37.72 19.33
N LEU A 496 -2.22 -37.20 18.38
CA LEU A 496 -3.65 -37.48 18.32
C LEU A 496 -3.89 -38.93 17.90
N SER A 497 -4.94 -39.54 18.46
CA SER A 497 -5.42 -40.82 17.93
C SER A 497 -5.95 -40.65 16.49
N ALA A 498 -6.10 -41.76 15.77
CA ALA A 498 -6.62 -41.71 14.40
C ALA A 498 -8.02 -41.06 14.32
N GLU A 499 -8.89 -41.32 15.31
CA GLU A 499 -10.23 -40.73 15.38
C GLU A 499 -10.18 -39.22 15.66
N GLU A 500 -9.33 -38.77 16.59
CA GLU A 500 -9.15 -37.35 16.92
C GLU A 500 -8.53 -36.57 15.75
N ALA A 501 -7.55 -37.15 15.07
CA ALA A 501 -6.91 -36.53 13.91
C ALA A 501 -7.90 -36.37 12.73
N GLU A 502 -8.76 -37.37 12.51
CA GLU A 502 -9.83 -37.28 11.52
C GLU A 502 -10.88 -36.24 11.89
N ALA A 503 -11.29 -36.19 13.15
CA ALA A 503 -12.24 -35.19 13.64
C ALA A 503 -11.71 -33.75 13.51
N GLU A 504 -10.41 -33.52 13.75
CA GLU A 504 -9.80 -32.21 13.54
C GLU A 504 -9.73 -31.85 12.05
N ALA A 505 -9.41 -32.81 11.18
CA ALA A 505 -9.44 -32.59 9.74
C ALA A 505 -10.85 -32.27 9.21
N ASP A 506 -11.88 -32.97 9.68
CA ASP A 506 -13.29 -32.68 9.37
C ASP A 506 -13.70 -31.30 9.89
N SER A 507 -13.26 -30.94 11.09
CA SER A 507 -13.51 -29.61 11.67
C SER A 507 -12.82 -28.50 10.86
N ALA A 508 -11.59 -28.72 10.40
CA ALA A 508 -10.88 -27.80 9.51
C ALA A 508 -11.57 -27.66 8.14
N GLU A 509 -12.13 -28.73 7.60
CA GLU A 509 -12.91 -28.70 6.36
C GLU A 509 -14.23 -27.95 6.53
N ALA A 510 -14.95 -28.18 7.63
CA ALA A 510 -16.18 -27.46 7.98
C ALA A 510 -15.95 -25.95 8.17
N ARG A 511 -14.77 -25.55 8.68
CA ARG A 511 -14.35 -24.14 8.78
C ARG A 511 -13.83 -23.56 7.46
N GLY A 512 -13.65 -24.39 6.43
CA GLY A 512 -13.11 -24.00 5.12
C GLY A 512 -11.59 -23.74 5.11
N THR A 513 -10.86 -24.11 6.17
CA THR A 513 -9.40 -23.96 6.25
C THR A 513 -8.68 -25.12 5.56
N LEU A 514 -9.25 -26.33 5.61
CA LEU A 514 -8.88 -27.46 4.76
C LEU A 514 -9.79 -27.48 3.54
N THR A 515 -9.21 -27.52 2.34
CA THR A 515 -9.97 -27.55 1.08
C THR A 515 -9.43 -28.64 0.16
N ALA A 516 -10.02 -28.82 -1.02
CA ALA A 516 -9.50 -29.72 -2.06
C ALA A 516 -8.04 -29.37 -2.48
N LYS A 517 -7.61 -28.13 -2.25
CA LYS A 517 -6.22 -27.67 -2.46
C LYS A 517 -5.32 -27.87 -1.23
N GLY A 518 -5.80 -28.57 -0.21
CA GLY A 518 -5.10 -28.77 1.05
C GLY A 518 -5.35 -27.67 2.09
N ILE A 519 -4.53 -27.70 3.14
CA ILE A 519 -4.50 -26.78 4.27
C ILE A 519 -3.10 -26.16 4.39
N ARG A 520 -3.03 -24.85 4.70
CA ARG A 520 -1.76 -24.16 4.98
C ARG A 520 -1.29 -24.52 6.39
N VAL A 521 -0.05 -24.95 6.53
CA VAL A 521 0.59 -25.27 7.81
C VAL A 521 1.89 -24.49 7.95
N ALA A 522 2.28 -24.19 9.19
CA ALA A 522 3.59 -23.63 9.55
C ALA A 522 4.41 -24.74 10.22
N VAL A 523 5.57 -25.07 9.66
CA VAL A 523 6.36 -26.23 10.08
C VAL A 523 7.81 -25.89 10.35
N ARG A 524 8.37 -26.48 11.41
CA ARG A 524 9.81 -26.67 11.58
C ARG A 524 10.16 -28.11 11.23
N PHE A 525 11.03 -28.32 10.27
CA PHE A 525 11.38 -29.66 9.81
C PHE A 525 12.21 -30.39 10.85
N ALA A 526 11.95 -31.69 11.05
CA ALA A 526 12.73 -32.54 11.94
C ALA A 526 14.18 -32.73 11.46
N ARG A 527 14.44 -32.45 10.18
CA ARG A 527 15.75 -32.39 9.53
C ARG A 527 15.69 -31.39 8.39
N ARG A 528 16.80 -30.70 8.13
CA ARG A 528 16.94 -29.78 7.00
C ARG A 528 16.58 -30.47 5.68
N ILE A 529 15.87 -29.78 4.81
CA ILE A 529 15.50 -30.29 3.48
C ILE A 529 16.26 -29.55 2.37
N PRO A 530 16.70 -30.25 1.31
CA PRO A 530 17.42 -29.62 0.20
C PRO A 530 16.47 -28.84 -0.71
N VAL A 531 16.91 -27.66 -1.13
CA VAL A 531 16.19 -26.82 -2.10
C VAL A 531 16.54 -27.29 -3.52
N GLY A 532 15.52 -27.69 -4.28
CA GLY A 532 15.71 -28.13 -5.67
C GLY A 532 15.62 -26.98 -6.67
N SER A 533 14.91 -25.91 -6.30
CA SER A 533 14.72 -24.71 -7.10
C SER A 533 14.21 -23.58 -6.22
N MET A 534 14.50 -22.33 -6.56
CA MET A 534 14.07 -21.19 -5.75
C MET A 534 13.55 -20.01 -6.57
N ILE A 535 12.64 -19.25 -5.97
CA ILE A 535 12.16 -17.96 -6.48
C ILE A 535 12.64 -16.90 -5.47
N PRO A 536 13.55 -15.98 -5.87
CA PRO A 536 14.14 -14.98 -4.97
C PRO A 536 13.21 -13.80 -4.76
N PHE A 537 13.14 -13.29 -3.53
CA PHE A 537 12.58 -11.97 -3.26
C PHE A 537 13.59 -10.87 -3.65
N HIS A 538 13.12 -9.63 -3.84
CA HIS A 538 13.99 -8.52 -4.23
C HIS A 538 15.04 -8.21 -3.16
N GLY A 539 16.30 -8.05 -3.57
CA GLY A 539 17.39 -7.72 -2.65
C GLY A 539 17.93 -8.90 -1.85
N VAL A 540 17.53 -10.15 -2.15
CA VAL A 540 17.95 -11.32 -1.36
C VAL A 540 19.46 -11.56 -1.57
N PRO A 541 20.30 -11.48 -0.52
CA PRO A 541 21.76 -11.46 -0.68
C PRO A 541 22.36 -12.68 -1.39
N ILE A 542 21.84 -13.89 -1.10
CA ILE A 542 22.34 -15.12 -1.74
C ILE A 542 22.01 -15.16 -3.24
N TYR A 543 20.96 -14.46 -3.67
CA TYR A 543 20.62 -14.34 -5.08
C TYR A 543 21.48 -13.26 -5.74
N ASP A 544 21.50 -12.05 -5.18
CA ASP A 544 22.21 -10.89 -5.76
C ASP A 544 23.73 -11.09 -5.85
N SER A 545 24.30 -11.90 -4.96
CA SER A 545 25.73 -12.28 -5.02
C SER A 545 26.07 -13.30 -6.11
N GLY A 546 25.09 -13.85 -6.83
CA GLY A 546 25.27 -14.95 -7.79
C GLY A 546 25.49 -16.32 -7.15
N ARG A 547 25.46 -16.40 -5.81
CA ARG A 547 25.73 -17.64 -5.07
C ARG A 547 24.73 -18.75 -5.39
N THR A 548 23.49 -18.42 -5.71
CA THR A 548 22.48 -19.40 -6.16
C THR A 548 22.87 -20.10 -7.46
N GLU A 549 23.50 -19.38 -8.41
CA GLU A 549 24.00 -19.94 -9.67
C GLU A 549 25.22 -20.85 -9.43
N ASP A 550 26.13 -20.45 -8.53
CA ASP A 550 27.28 -21.28 -8.12
C ASP A 550 26.86 -22.62 -7.51
N LEU A 551 25.75 -22.62 -6.77
CA LEU A 551 25.15 -23.84 -6.20
C LEU A 551 24.47 -24.72 -7.26
N GLY A 552 24.35 -24.23 -8.50
CA GLY A 552 23.72 -24.93 -9.61
C GLY A 552 22.19 -24.93 -9.55
N LEU A 553 21.58 -23.97 -8.84
CA LEU A 553 20.13 -23.83 -8.84
C LEU A 553 19.65 -23.32 -10.21
N PRO A 554 18.59 -23.91 -10.79
CA PRO A 554 18.07 -23.46 -12.06
C PRO A 554 17.45 -22.06 -11.93
N ALA A 555 17.65 -21.21 -12.93
CA ALA A 555 16.92 -19.96 -13.04
C ALA A 555 15.42 -20.25 -13.20
N THR A 556 14.60 -19.69 -12.30
CA THR A 556 13.14 -19.91 -12.28
C THR A 556 12.37 -18.81 -12.99
N VAL A 557 12.50 -17.59 -12.48
CA VAL A 557 11.77 -16.40 -12.95
C VAL A 557 12.68 -15.22 -13.24
N GLN A 558 13.86 -15.17 -12.62
CA GLN A 558 14.84 -14.09 -12.76
C GLN A 558 16.24 -14.70 -12.80
N SER A 559 17.02 -14.45 -13.85
CA SER A 559 18.50 -14.51 -13.78
C SER A 559 19.04 -13.13 -13.45
N LEU A 560 20.29 -13.02 -12.98
CA LEU A 560 20.90 -11.71 -12.72
C LEU A 560 20.83 -10.78 -13.95
N ILE A 561 21.08 -11.32 -15.14
CA ILE A 561 20.94 -10.59 -16.42
C ILE A 561 19.50 -10.06 -16.63
N TYR A 562 18.48 -10.80 -16.21
CA TYR A 562 17.08 -10.37 -16.34
C TYR A 562 16.77 -9.22 -15.39
N SER A 563 17.34 -9.22 -14.18
CA SER A 563 17.16 -8.13 -13.23
C SER A 563 17.70 -6.81 -13.79
N ASP A 564 18.93 -6.82 -14.33
CA ASP A 564 19.55 -5.62 -14.91
C ASP A 564 18.73 -5.05 -16.07
N ILE A 565 18.28 -5.89 -17.01
CA ILE A 565 17.58 -5.42 -18.22
C ILE A 565 16.10 -5.06 -17.98
N THR A 566 15.48 -5.52 -16.89
CA THR A 566 14.05 -5.25 -16.62
C THR A 566 13.81 -4.15 -15.61
N TYR A 567 14.70 -3.97 -14.62
CA TYR A 567 14.47 -3.03 -13.54
C TYR A 567 15.04 -1.65 -13.81
N ASP A 568 16.22 -1.51 -14.43
CA ASP A 568 16.79 -0.20 -14.73
C ASP A 568 16.24 0.34 -16.06
N LYS A 569 15.25 1.23 -15.97
CA LYS A 569 14.62 1.86 -17.14
C LYS A 569 15.58 2.76 -17.92
N SER A 570 16.67 3.25 -17.33
CA SER A 570 17.67 4.05 -18.06
C SER A 570 18.49 3.22 -19.06
N LEU A 571 18.37 1.89 -19.00
CA LEU A 571 18.97 0.99 -19.99
C LEU A 571 18.02 0.72 -21.17
N TYR A 572 16.75 1.11 -21.10
CA TYR A 572 15.76 0.82 -22.13
C TYR A 572 16.13 1.43 -23.49
N PRO A 573 16.68 2.65 -23.61
CA PRO A 573 17.15 3.17 -24.90
C PRO A 573 18.25 2.32 -25.56
N GLN A 574 19.04 1.59 -24.76
CA GLN A 574 20.08 0.68 -25.25
C GLN A 574 19.52 -0.70 -25.65
N ILE A 575 18.41 -1.11 -25.04
CA ILE A 575 17.72 -2.38 -25.31
C ILE A 575 16.79 -2.24 -26.52
N PHE A 576 15.94 -1.22 -26.52
CA PHE A 576 14.94 -0.93 -27.55
C PHE A 576 15.49 0.05 -28.57
N THR A 577 16.51 -0.39 -29.30
CA THR A 577 17.07 0.38 -30.40
C THR A 577 16.08 0.50 -31.58
N PRO A 578 16.24 1.51 -32.47
CA PRO A 578 15.40 1.66 -33.66
C PRO A 578 15.36 0.42 -34.57
N ASP A 579 16.37 -0.45 -34.48
CA ASP A 579 16.44 -1.70 -35.25
C ASP A 579 15.35 -2.73 -34.85
N PHE A 580 14.76 -2.59 -33.66
CA PHE A 580 13.71 -3.48 -33.17
C PHE A 580 12.29 -3.02 -33.52
N ASP A 581 12.13 -1.88 -34.21
CA ASP A 581 10.83 -1.26 -34.56
C ASP A 581 9.93 -1.00 -33.33
N VAL A 582 10.54 -0.87 -32.14
CA VAL A 582 9.86 -0.51 -30.90
C VAL A 582 9.86 1.01 -30.79
N GLN A 583 8.68 1.62 -30.79
CA GLN A 583 8.53 3.07 -30.62
C GLN A 583 8.53 3.42 -29.13
N MET A 584 9.60 4.07 -28.68
CA MET A 584 9.68 4.65 -27.34
C MET A 584 9.34 6.14 -27.40
N PRO A 585 8.67 6.71 -26.38
CA PRO A 585 8.54 8.17 -26.28
C PRO A 585 9.93 8.81 -26.20
N PRO A 586 10.09 10.08 -26.62
CA PRO A 586 11.33 10.80 -26.38
C PRO A 586 11.68 10.76 -24.90
N GLU A 587 12.94 10.43 -24.62
CA GLU A 587 13.47 10.16 -23.28
C GLU A 587 14.89 10.72 -23.17
N MET A 588 15.24 11.19 -21.97
CA MET A 588 16.60 11.50 -21.57
C MET A 588 16.80 11.03 -20.12
N ASP A 589 18.02 10.62 -19.80
CA ASP A 589 18.31 10.02 -18.49
C ASP A 589 19.29 10.85 -17.69
N TRP A 590 18.91 11.17 -16.46
CA TRP A 590 19.85 11.66 -15.46
C TRP A 590 20.53 10.46 -14.79
N ARG A 591 21.85 10.35 -14.95
CA ARG A 591 22.65 9.35 -14.24
C ARG A 591 23.11 9.91 -12.90
N GLN A 592 23.04 9.08 -11.86
CA GLN A 592 23.44 9.49 -10.50
C GLN A 592 24.89 10.02 -10.48
N GLU A 593 25.78 9.41 -11.27
CA GLU A 593 27.20 9.79 -11.40
C GLU A 593 27.41 11.27 -11.80
N TYR A 594 26.46 11.89 -12.51
CA TYR A 594 26.55 13.30 -12.91
C TYR A 594 26.55 14.25 -11.72
N GLY A 595 25.99 13.82 -10.58
CA GLY A 595 25.94 14.60 -9.35
C GLY A 595 27.14 14.40 -8.42
N GLU A 596 28.01 13.42 -8.68
CA GLU A 596 29.08 13.06 -7.76
C GLU A 596 30.05 14.21 -7.50
N GLY A 597 30.32 14.47 -6.21
CA GLY A 597 31.23 15.52 -5.75
C GLY A 597 30.74 16.96 -5.98
N LYS A 598 29.46 17.16 -6.36
CA LYS A 598 28.87 18.48 -6.61
C LYS A 598 27.96 18.92 -5.47
N THR A 599 27.78 20.22 -5.32
CA THR A 599 26.77 20.78 -4.40
C THR A 599 25.37 20.69 -5.01
N GLU A 600 24.34 20.70 -4.18
CA GLU A 600 22.94 20.73 -4.62
C GLU A 600 22.67 21.81 -5.68
N ALA A 601 23.16 23.04 -5.46
CA ALA A 601 22.99 24.14 -6.41
C ALA A 601 23.64 23.84 -7.77
N GLN A 602 24.83 23.21 -7.77
CA GLN A 602 25.51 22.80 -9.00
C GLN A 602 24.75 21.69 -9.72
N ILE A 603 24.24 20.71 -8.97
CA ILE A 603 23.45 19.59 -9.51
C ILE A 603 22.18 20.12 -10.17
N LYS A 604 21.42 20.96 -9.47
CA LYS A 604 20.18 21.56 -10.01
C LYS A 604 20.45 22.41 -11.25
N THR A 605 21.57 23.14 -11.28
CA THR A 605 21.99 23.89 -12.48
C THR A 605 22.23 22.94 -13.65
N LEU A 606 22.95 21.83 -13.45
CA LEU A 606 23.19 20.82 -14.49
C LEU A 606 21.90 20.11 -14.93
N MET A 607 20.97 19.89 -14.01
CA MET A 607 19.65 19.32 -14.33
C MET A 607 18.86 20.21 -15.30
N VAL A 608 18.95 21.53 -15.15
CA VAL A 608 18.31 22.51 -16.03
C VAL A 608 19.06 22.65 -17.36
N ASP A 609 20.37 22.93 -17.26
CA ASP A 609 21.19 23.41 -18.38
C ASP A 609 21.80 22.27 -19.22
N GLY A 610 21.83 21.06 -18.67
CA GLY A 610 22.48 19.88 -19.25
C GLY A 610 23.86 19.60 -18.68
N VAL A 611 24.37 18.41 -18.97
CA VAL A 611 25.71 17.96 -18.55
C VAL A 611 26.66 18.07 -19.75
N PRO A 612 27.69 18.95 -19.70
CA PRO A 612 28.58 19.16 -20.84
C PRO A 612 29.32 17.89 -21.26
N GLY A 613 29.14 17.49 -22.53
CA GLY A 613 29.83 16.33 -23.13
C GLY A 613 29.12 14.99 -22.92
N GLU A 614 28.00 14.97 -22.20
CA GLU A 614 27.19 13.77 -21.95
C GLU A 614 25.88 13.81 -22.76
N GLU A 615 25.12 12.71 -22.70
CA GLU A 615 23.86 12.54 -23.43
C GLU A 615 22.68 13.31 -22.82
N TYR A 616 22.82 13.90 -21.63
CA TYR A 616 21.76 14.66 -20.95
C TYR A 616 21.76 16.15 -21.36
N PRO A 617 20.83 16.61 -22.23
CA PRO A 617 20.84 17.96 -22.81
C PRO A 617 20.28 19.04 -21.89
N GLY A 618 19.72 18.68 -20.74
CA GLY A 618 19.07 19.59 -19.81
C GLY A 618 17.54 19.58 -19.91
N LEU A 619 16.89 19.73 -18.75
CA LEU A 619 15.43 19.74 -18.65
C LEU A 619 14.80 20.89 -19.42
N GLU A 620 15.43 22.06 -19.45
CA GLU A 620 14.91 23.21 -20.20
C GLU A 620 14.91 22.93 -21.71
N ALA A 621 16.01 22.38 -22.24
CA ALA A 621 16.12 22.05 -23.66
C ALA A 621 15.07 21.01 -24.07
N PHE A 622 14.91 19.95 -23.27
CA PHE A 622 13.93 18.90 -23.52
C PHE A 622 12.48 19.41 -23.42
N ALA A 623 12.19 20.26 -22.43
CA ALA A 623 10.85 20.81 -22.20
C ALA A 623 10.38 21.77 -23.30
N ARG A 624 11.28 22.37 -24.07
CA ARG A 624 10.92 23.19 -25.24
C ARG A 624 10.27 22.36 -26.36
N GLU A 625 10.68 21.10 -26.49
CA GLU A 625 10.15 20.18 -27.49
C GLU A 625 9.00 19.32 -26.92
N ASN A 626 9.03 19.06 -25.61
CA ASN A 626 8.12 18.16 -24.92
C ASN A 626 7.41 18.88 -23.76
N PRO A 627 6.19 19.42 -23.95
CA PRO A 627 5.53 20.27 -22.96
C PRO A 627 5.19 19.56 -21.65
N ILE A 628 4.83 18.28 -21.72
CA ILE A 628 4.45 17.47 -20.56
C ILE A 628 5.53 16.40 -20.36
N VAL A 629 6.24 16.49 -19.25
CA VAL A 629 7.36 15.61 -18.91
C VAL A 629 7.02 14.76 -17.70
N LEU A 630 7.21 13.46 -17.85
CA LEU A 630 7.16 12.46 -16.80
C LEU A 630 8.58 12.26 -16.25
N ILE A 631 8.76 12.44 -14.95
CA ILE A 631 10.02 12.15 -14.24
C ILE A 631 9.77 10.92 -13.38
N LYS A 632 10.58 9.87 -13.53
CA LYS A 632 10.42 8.59 -12.81
C LYS A 632 11.76 7.99 -12.41
N GLY A 633 11.84 7.42 -11.19
CA GLY A 633 12.99 6.64 -10.76
C GLY A 633 13.26 5.45 -11.70
N ALA A 634 14.53 5.27 -12.08
CA ALA A 634 14.89 4.27 -13.08
C ALA A 634 14.65 2.84 -12.55
N ALA A 635 14.98 2.56 -11.29
CA ALA A 635 14.94 1.23 -10.68
C ALA A 635 13.70 0.96 -9.80
N GLU A 636 12.59 1.67 -10.03
CA GLU A 636 11.38 1.57 -9.19
C GLU A 636 10.14 1.03 -9.92
N SER A 637 9.25 0.40 -9.15
CA SER A 637 7.95 -0.11 -9.63
C SER A 637 6.79 0.46 -8.82
N GLY A 638 5.58 0.49 -9.39
CA GLY A 638 4.36 0.91 -8.69
C GLY A 638 4.15 2.42 -8.59
N ALA A 639 4.71 3.21 -9.53
CA ALA A 639 4.61 4.67 -9.58
C ALA A 639 5.18 5.40 -8.33
N ARG A 640 6.18 4.79 -7.69
CA ARG A 640 7.02 5.43 -6.66
C ARG A 640 8.01 6.39 -7.32
N ASN A 641 8.31 7.51 -6.65
CA ASN A 641 9.21 8.55 -7.13
C ASN A 641 8.93 8.92 -8.59
N LEU A 642 7.64 9.09 -8.88
CA LEU A 642 7.12 9.40 -10.20
C LEU A 642 6.19 10.61 -10.12
N LYS A 643 6.41 11.60 -10.99
CA LYS A 643 5.51 12.76 -11.12
C LYS A 643 5.51 13.31 -12.55
N VAL A 644 4.38 13.87 -12.95
CA VAL A 644 4.19 14.52 -14.26
C VAL A 644 4.14 16.02 -14.09
N PHE A 645 4.86 16.72 -14.95
CA PHE A 645 4.99 18.18 -14.95
C PHE A 645 4.53 18.74 -16.30
N ASP A 646 3.64 19.73 -16.26
CA ASP A 646 3.29 20.55 -17.42
C ASP A 646 4.24 21.76 -17.45
N LEU A 647 5.35 21.62 -18.17
CA LEU A 647 6.46 22.56 -18.13
C LEU A 647 6.24 23.78 -19.01
N GLN A 648 5.20 23.80 -19.84
CA GLN A 648 4.85 24.96 -20.68
C GLN A 648 3.56 25.64 -20.22
N ASP A 649 3.52 26.96 -20.34
CA ASP A 649 2.30 27.74 -20.20
C ASP A 649 1.39 27.60 -21.43
N GLN A 650 0.18 28.16 -21.37
CA GLN A 650 -0.77 28.15 -22.48
C GLN A 650 -0.25 28.84 -23.76
N ALA A 651 0.84 29.61 -23.67
CA ALA A 651 1.50 30.26 -24.80
C ALA A 651 2.71 29.46 -25.32
N GLY A 652 2.96 28.25 -24.81
CA GLY A 652 4.06 27.38 -25.20
C GLY A 652 5.43 27.82 -24.67
N ARG A 653 5.47 28.66 -23.63
CA ARG A 653 6.72 29.12 -22.99
C ARG A 653 6.96 28.31 -21.72
N ILE A 654 8.22 28.08 -21.39
CA ILE A 654 8.58 27.39 -20.15
C ILE A 654 8.00 28.15 -18.94
N ASN A 655 7.27 27.45 -18.08
CA ASN A 655 6.79 27.96 -16.80
C ASN A 655 7.92 27.85 -15.75
N PRO A 656 8.48 28.96 -15.26
CA PRO A 656 9.57 28.92 -14.29
C PRO A 656 9.21 28.23 -12.98
N GLU A 657 7.97 28.42 -12.48
CA GLU A 657 7.54 27.82 -11.20
C GLU A 657 7.47 26.29 -11.32
N THR A 658 6.87 25.79 -12.40
CA THR A 658 6.78 24.34 -12.62
C THR A 658 8.12 23.71 -12.99
N MET A 659 9.01 24.48 -13.64
CA MET A 659 10.39 24.06 -13.89
C MET A 659 11.15 23.88 -12.56
N ASP A 660 11.07 24.85 -11.65
CA ASP A 660 11.72 24.76 -10.34
C ASP A 660 11.19 23.56 -9.54
N GLU A 661 9.87 23.31 -9.55
CA GLU A 661 9.27 22.12 -8.93
C GLU A 661 9.76 20.81 -9.56
N ALA A 662 9.90 20.76 -10.89
CA ALA A 662 10.37 19.57 -11.59
C ALA A 662 11.85 19.27 -11.31
N VAL A 663 12.68 20.31 -11.26
CA VAL A 663 14.11 20.20 -10.90
C VAL A 663 14.27 19.77 -9.45
N GLU A 664 13.47 20.31 -8.54
CA GLU A 664 13.46 19.88 -7.14
C GLU A 664 13.12 18.40 -7.04
N PHE A 665 12.04 17.98 -7.70
CA PHE A 665 11.63 16.59 -7.71
C PHE A 665 12.69 15.67 -8.31
N LEU A 666 13.22 16.02 -9.49
CA LEU A 666 14.32 15.29 -10.13
C LEU A 666 15.52 15.15 -9.20
N TYR A 667 15.91 16.24 -8.53
CA TYR A 667 17.00 16.22 -7.56
C TYR A 667 16.74 15.24 -6.42
N GLN A 668 15.54 15.27 -5.81
CA GLN A 668 15.23 14.36 -4.71
C GLN A 668 15.30 12.88 -5.13
N VAL A 669 14.80 12.52 -6.31
CA VAL A 669 14.86 11.14 -6.82
C VAL A 669 16.29 10.74 -7.19
N ALA A 670 17.04 11.63 -7.84
CA ALA A 670 18.39 11.40 -8.35
C ALA A 670 19.43 11.11 -7.27
N ARG A 671 19.13 11.45 -6.01
CA ARG A 671 20.06 11.22 -4.90
C ARG A 671 20.32 9.74 -4.63
N ARG A 672 19.38 8.85 -4.98
CA ARG A 672 19.48 7.41 -4.67
C ARG A 672 19.56 6.50 -5.91
N GLN A 673 19.29 7.02 -7.10
CA GLN A 673 19.21 6.22 -8.32
C GLN A 673 19.31 7.09 -9.58
N ASN A 674 19.46 6.44 -10.74
CA ASN A 674 19.25 7.06 -12.04
C ASN A 674 17.78 7.49 -12.18
N VAL A 675 17.51 8.52 -12.98
CA VAL A 675 16.17 9.05 -13.21
C VAL A 675 15.90 9.13 -14.70
N VAL A 676 14.75 8.61 -15.09
CA VAL A 676 14.25 8.66 -16.46
C VAL A 676 13.33 9.87 -16.61
N LEU A 677 13.62 10.71 -17.59
CA LEU A 677 12.79 11.85 -17.97
C LEU A 677 12.23 11.60 -19.36
N GLN A 678 10.91 11.46 -19.43
CA GLN A 678 10.24 10.97 -20.63
C GLN A 678 9.07 11.87 -20.99
N THR A 679 8.77 12.00 -22.27
CA THR A 679 7.56 12.70 -22.71
C THR A 679 6.33 11.94 -22.24
N ALA A 680 5.40 12.61 -21.55
CA ALA A 680 4.18 11.97 -21.10
C ALA A 680 3.24 11.71 -22.29
N ILE A 681 3.00 10.43 -22.59
CA ILE A 681 2.02 10.05 -23.62
C ILE A 681 0.61 10.09 -23.03
N LEU A 682 -0.23 10.97 -23.57
CA LEU A 682 -1.66 10.99 -23.28
C LEU A 682 -2.37 9.94 -24.15
N THR A 683 -2.72 8.80 -23.58
CA THR A 683 -3.39 7.68 -24.29
C THR A 683 -4.65 7.23 -23.55
N SER A 684 -5.40 6.27 -24.07
CA SER A 684 -6.46 5.58 -23.32
C SER A 684 -6.41 4.08 -23.64
N PRO A 685 -6.96 3.19 -22.79
CA PRO A 685 -7.13 1.77 -23.12
C PRO A 685 -7.67 1.52 -24.53
N GLU A 686 -8.58 2.38 -25.00
CA GLU A 686 -9.15 2.32 -26.35
C GLU A 686 -8.13 2.54 -27.49
N PHE A 687 -6.95 3.10 -27.21
CA PHE A 687 -5.89 3.32 -28.21
C PHE A 687 -4.94 2.13 -28.40
N TRP A 688 -4.74 1.30 -27.38
CA TRP A 688 -3.74 0.22 -27.42
C TRP A 688 -4.31 -1.17 -27.14
N ALA A 689 -5.49 -1.28 -26.54
CA ALA A 689 -6.14 -2.56 -26.31
C ALA A 689 -7.00 -2.98 -27.51
N GLN A 690 -6.98 -4.27 -27.83
CA GLN A 690 -7.88 -4.83 -28.84
C GLN A 690 -9.33 -4.80 -28.33
N PRO A 691 -10.34 -4.65 -29.22
CA PRO A 691 -11.75 -4.63 -28.84
C PRO A 691 -12.17 -5.83 -27.97
N GLU A 692 -11.67 -7.03 -28.28
CA GLU A 692 -12.00 -8.26 -27.55
C GLU A 692 -11.45 -8.25 -26.12
N PHE A 693 -10.27 -7.65 -25.91
CA PHE A 693 -9.70 -7.48 -24.58
C PHE A 693 -10.55 -6.50 -23.77
N MET A 694 -10.97 -5.39 -24.38
CA MET A 694 -11.79 -4.37 -23.72
C MET A 694 -13.18 -4.92 -23.35
N GLU A 695 -13.80 -5.70 -24.22
CA GLU A 695 -15.06 -6.38 -23.92
C GLU A 695 -14.90 -7.37 -22.75
N SER A 696 -13.90 -8.26 -22.81
CA SER A 696 -13.62 -9.21 -21.72
C SER A 696 -13.30 -8.53 -20.38
N PHE A 697 -12.59 -7.39 -20.41
CA PHE A 697 -12.28 -6.60 -19.22
C PHE A 697 -13.56 -5.99 -18.63
N VAL A 698 -14.39 -5.34 -19.45
CA VAL A 698 -15.66 -4.72 -19.04
C VAL A 698 -16.62 -5.77 -18.49
N GLU A 699 -16.73 -6.91 -19.16
CA GLU A 699 -17.54 -8.04 -18.68
C GLU A 699 -17.08 -8.52 -17.32
N ARG A 700 -15.77 -8.73 -17.10
CA ARG A 700 -15.24 -9.13 -15.79
C ARG A 700 -15.53 -8.08 -14.71
N GLN A 701 -15.23 -6.81 -14.96
CA GLN A 701 -15.50 -5.74 -13.99
C GLN A 701 -17.00 -5.64 -13.65
N THR A 702 -17.88 -5.81 -14.63
CA THR A 702 -19.33 -5.71 -14.42
C THR A 702 -19.90 -6.97 -13.76
N LEU A 703 -19.53 -8.16 -14.24
CA LEU A 703 -20.11 -9.43 -13.81
C LEU A 703 -19.48 -9.96 -12.51
N GLU A 704 -18.16 -9.88 -12.39
CA GLU A 704 -17.44 -10.45 -11.25
C GLU A 704 -17.27 -9.41 -10.12
N TRP A 705 -17.14 -8.12 -10.45
CA TRP A 705 -16.82 -7.07 -9.46
C TRP A 705 -17.98 -6.08 -9.24
N ASN A 706 -19.06 -6.18 -10.03
CA ASN A 706 -20.22 -5.28 -9.98
C ASN A 706 -19.83 -3.78 -10.06
N GLN A 707 -18.75 -3.47 -10.78
CA GLN A 707 -18.27 -2.11 -10.98
C GLN A 707 -18.62 -1.60 -12.40
N PRO A 708 -19.23 -0.40 -12.52
CA PRO A 708 -19.47 0.20 -13.83
C PRO A 708 -18.15 0.67 -14.44
N VAL A 709 -17.90 0.31 -15.70
CA VAL A 709 -16.72 0.76 -16.45
C VAL A 709 -17.07 1.95 -17.34
N LEU A 710 -16.46 3.10 -17.06
CA LEU A 710 -16.52 4.30 -17.89
C LEU A 710 -15.38 4.27 -18.92
N ARG A 711 -15.69 3.88 -20.16
CA ARG A 711 -14.73 3.74 -21.27
C ARG A 711 -14.23 5.09 -21.81
N ASP A 712 -15.08 6.10 -21.81
CA ASP A 712 -14.82 7.42 -22.41
C ASP A 712 -14.48 8.50 -21.36
N ARG A 713 -13.57 8.21 -20.42
CA ARG A 713 -13.15 9.20 -19.41
C ARG A 713 -12.23 10.25 -20.04
N LEU A 714 -12.54 11.53 -19.82
CA LEU A 714 -11.68 12.66 -20.15
C LEU A 714 -11.17 13.38 -18.86
N PRO A 715 -9.92 13.88 -18.86
CA PRO A 715 -8.90 13.65 -19.89
C PRO A 715 -8.54 12.16 -19.97
N ARG A 716 -8.05 11.74 -21.14
CA ARG A 716 -7.62 10.36 -21.37
C ARG A 716 -6.58 9.98 -20.31
N SER A 717 -6.69 8.77 -19.75
CA SER A 717 -5.82 8.31 -18.66
C SER A 717 -4.36 8.24 -19.10
N GLN A 718 -3.44 8.84 -18.33
CA GLN A 718 -2.01 8.65 -18.59
C GLN A 718 -1.66 7.17 -18.45
N ILE A 719 -0.90 6.63 -19.39
CA ILE A 719 -0.27 5.31 -19.22
C ILE A 719 1.20 5.56 -19.06
N TYR A 720 1.70 5.06 -17.95
CA TYR A 720 3.13 5.01 -17.66
C TYR A 720 3.72 3.97 -18.62
N GLY A 721 4.49 4.44 -19.60
CA GLY A 721 5.34 3.60 -20.45
C GLY A 721 6.53 3.07 -19.69
#